data_AF-A0A6I2UH07-F1
#
_entry.id   AF-A0A6I2UH07-F1
#
_cell.length_a   1.000
_cell.length_b   1.000
_cell.length_c   1.000
_cell.angle_alpha   90.00
_cell.angle_beta   90.00
_cell.angle_gamma   90.00
#
_symmetry.space_group_name_H-M   'P 1'
#
loop_
_entity.id
_entity.type
_entity.pdbx_description
1 polymer ?
#
loop_
_entity_poly.entity_id
_entity_poly.type
_entity_poly.pdbx_seq_one_letter_code
_entity_poly.pdbx_strand_id
1 'polypeptide(L)'
;MAKKKFYAVVAGHQPGIYYDFWENCQKKVNGYKGSKYSGFVDYDAARAYYAENGGDMAIIEKAEQAAREEAERKQEELQQAVECRRQELLDSVDLLRQKLEAGRDRPEPISAAVEDFCRSYAPDIALSDEQKRAIQAVDGKVLLFAVPGSGKTTVLTIRAGYLLFGRHGRQIAASEMMNLTFTRAAARSMQERFARRLADFRSGFGTGAEALAQEIAEAPVPVRENAAAGARALVEMPEFRTIHSFCWCYLIRDLRLAGYDMPLHLIDIEDENDIDEDDVKGKGKSKGMGKLTMRRLLEGMVEKHKGFYKLNISDESVREKLTSTITFIKNRMMEPEEYAGLFLTIDKERYSVTALFHAYEQELAEHGCMDFDDMLRFSLEGLKAMPEVLAKYQKRYKYWSIDETQDNSPLQYELLSLLTGKEGNLFVVGDDDQSIYFFRGAQPGLLLEYGILDRTKVLVMSRNYRSGSRIVDMAHQFIRENSQRAEKNMLFQAASGPGQVNFITQLPNVQSQYRYIVAKARECERQGTTLAVIYRVNASVFPVMFWLKKAGISFRMNGYYKDVAYSKCIGMVIWIFSLACNPGSLDLFKKCRFWLKACISDEAMEKLEAKCKNNHVSDILSLAGELHDNIRSHCREAGELLRSLVKMTPFQAAKTLLENDYIPESPGERLHVYAVLGACLPYRTVREFVAAHQEFLEDEIYDAPVTLTTMHSSKGLEFDWVIIVDPWQDLLDMDIRPDPDEFFFKDAEESRRLFYVAATRAKKVLDICAVANYYGTQEVTCRFVEELAFIYDAITNEAAGESSGDGIYSDAGDSRYKLVFKQKFYGVKQGRKPGVYKSYAEAEQQVAGYSGALHESFDSLEEAVRYVYGKEWRRFMPVQLSYGKLQRFLHENPVIACVRDIDLPQLVRQAVCRYLGVNHDLRELSGSRLEAIRQMSINYGGSSQATDYHGRADYYVLAYMLMNFYKLWLPLWEILQQGKLKPNVRVLELGPGPGTATLALLSFYCMLALDNRETQFSIDYVAVEREADFVRAADSMVNHFIAGHPCQQNLHINFQLRRQSFEEFFASGYGDERGYDLVLESNALNDHENVSEDAHLNMAREMLYALQAGGHAVFIEPRGRVNCTRLQKFFDDMMVEGVAMLLAPRNCRVYCNRNTLLQQVVELGIRSSNGKNMEHGFSCMVLEMEKYGV
;
A
#
# COMPACT_ATOMS: atom_id res chain seq x y z
N MET A 1 -32.07 -17.88 31.34
CA MET A 1 -31.05 -16.90 31.78
C MET A 1 -30.19 -17.50 32.89
N ALA A 2 -29.25 -18.37 32.57
CA ALA A 2 -28.07 -18.57 33.41
C ALA A 2 -26.88 -18.34 32.49
N LYS A 3 -26.08 -17.31 32.75
CA LYS A 3 -24.86 -17.02 32.00
C LYS A 3 -23.71 -17.77 32.69
N LYS A 4 -22.80 -18.40 31.93
CA LYS A 4 -21.56 -18.91 32.53
C LYS A 4 -20.78 -17.74 33.14
N LYS A 5 -20.23 -17.96 34.34
CA LYS A 5 -19.44 -16.98 35.10
C LYS A 5 -18.21 -17.67 35.68
N PHE A 6 -17.20 -16.90 36.04
CA PHE A 6 -16.07 -17.39 36.82
C PHE A 6 -16.48 -17.48 38.29
N TYR A 7 -16.58 -18.68 38.84
CA TYR A 7 -16.86 -18.90 40.24
C TYR A 7 -15.57 -19.18 40.99
N ALA A 8 -15.18 -18.26 41.87
CA ALA A 8 -14.12 -18.48 42.83
C ALA A 8 -14.70 -19.22 44.03
N VAL A 9 -14.28 -20.45 44.26
CA VAL A 9 -14.64 -21.28 45.42
C VAL A 9 -13.45 -21.34 46.34
N VAL A 10 -13.45 -20.50 47.38
CA VAL A 10 -12.37 -20.39 48.37
C VAL A 10 -12.46 -21.48 49.43
N ALA A 11 -13.68 -21.86 49.83
CA ALA A 11 -13.93 -22.98 50.74
C ALA A 11 -15.12 -23.81 50.24
N GLY A 12 -14.88 -25.10 50.02
CA GLY A 12 -15.83 -26.07 49.44
C GLY A 12 -15.19 -27.45 49.33
N HIS A 13 -15.91 -28.42 48.77
CA HIS A 13 -15.37 -29.77 48.51
C HIS A 13 -14.20 -29.75 47.52
N GLN A 14 -14.21 -28.79 46.58
CA GLN A 14 -13.13 -28.54 45.63
C GLN A 14 -12.90 -27.03 45.51
N PRO A 15 -11.91 -26.47 46.21
CA PRO A 15 -11.51 -25.07 46.06
C PRO A 15 -10.85 -24.82 44.70
N GLY A 16 -11.09 -23.64 44.11
CA GLY A 16 -10.53 -23.23 42.83
C GLY A 16 -11.39 -22.17 42.12
N ILE A 17 -11.01 -21.80 40.90
CA ILE A 17 -11.79 -20.89 40.03
C ILE A 17 -12.31 -21.69 38.85
N TYR A 18 -13.60 -21.53 38.53
CA TYR A 18 -14.28 -22.32 37.50
C TYR A 18 -15.14 -21.46 36.59
N TYR A 19 -15.00 -21.60 35.28
CA TYR A 19 -15.91 -20.96 34.31
C TYR A 19 -17.05 -21.91 33.94
N ASP A 20 -18.21 -21.76 34.58
CA ASP A 20 -19.33 -22.69 34.39
C ASP A 20 -20.67 -22.03 34.72
N PHE A 21 -21.77 -22.78 34.61
CA PHE A 21 -23.07 -22.39 35.14
C PHE A 21 -23.11 -22.58 36.66
N TRP A 22 -23.95 -21.78 37.32
CA TRP A 22 -24.08 -21.82 38.77
C TRP A 22 -24.46 -23.22 39.27
N GLU A 23 -25.36 -23.93 38.56
CA GLU A 23 -25.83 -25.26 38.94
C GLU A 23 -24.69 -26.30 38.99
N ASN A 24 -23.68 -26.16 38.13
CA ASN A 24 -22.50 -27.02 38.12
C ASN A 24 -21.53 -26.65 39.25
N CYS A 25 -21.36 -25.35 39.52
CA CYS A 25 -20.54 -24.87 40.64
C CYS A 25 -21.15 -25.15 42.01
N GLN A 26 -22.48 -25.22 42.13
CA GLN A 26 -23.17 -25.56 43.37
C GLN A 26 -22.75 -26.92 43.93
N LYS A 27 -22.48 -27.91 43.07
CA LYS A 27 -22.01 -29.24 43.51
C LYS A 27 -20.70 -29.18 44.29
N LYS A 28 -19.88 -28.15 44.06
CA LYS A 28 -18.56 -27.96 44.67
C LYS A 28 -18.63 -27.34 46.07
N VAL A 29 -19.78 -26.76 46.44
CA VAL A 29 -19.98 -26.05 47.73
C VAL A 29 -21.16 -26.57 48.54
N ASN A 30 -22.14 -27.24 47.91
CA ASN A 30 -23.33 -27.74 48.58
C ASN A 30 -22.97 -28.75 49.68
N GLY A 31 -23.50 -28.52 50.88
CA GLY A 31 -23.28 -29.36 52.06
C GLY A 31 -21.95 -29.13 52.80
N TYR A 32 -21.08 -28.25 52.31
CA TYR A 32 -19.83 -27.90 52.99
C TYR A 32 -20.05 -26.77 54.02
N LYS A 33 -19.83 -27.04 55.31
CA LYS A 33 -19.99 -26.03 56.38
C LYS A 33 -18.92 -24.95 56.26
N GLY A 34 -19.34 -23.69 56.11
CA GLY A 34 -18.43 -22.55 55.97
C GLY A 34 -17.97 -22.28 54.54
N SER A 35 -18.76 -22.72 53.55
CA SER A 35 -18.45 -22.48 52.14
C SER A 35 -18.28 -20.99 51.84
N LYS A 36 -17.20 -20.64 51.14
CA LYS A 36 -16.88 -19.26 50.75
C LYS A 36 -16.65 -19.24 49.26
N TYR A 37 -17.53 -18.57 48.52
CA TYR A 37 -17.47 -18.51 47.07
C TYR A 37 -18.17 -17.26 46.52
N SER A 38 -17.80 -16.85 45.31
CA SER A 38 -18.49 -15.79 44.59
C SER A 38 -18.34 -15.96 43.07
N GLY A 39 -19.27 -15.38 42.32
CA GLY A 39 -19.29 -15.41 40.86
C GLY A 39 -18.89 -14.06 40.25
N PHE A 40 -18.04 -14.10 39.25
CA PHE A 40 -17.41 -12.95 38.60
C PHE A 40 -17.59 -13.03 37.10
N VAL A 41 -17.51 -11.86 36.45
CA VAL A 41 -17.69 -11.73 35.00
C VAL A 41 -16.39 -12.07 34.27
N ASP A 42 -15.25 -11.66 34.84
CA ASP A 42 -13.92 -11.93 34.34
C ASP A 42 -13.08 -12.74 35.35
N TYR A 43 -12.04 -13.38 34.83
CA TYR A 43 -11.17 -14.27 35.59
C TYR A 43 -10.32 -13.52 36.62
N ASP A 44 -9.87 -12.31 36.30
CA ASP A 44 -9.00 -11.52 37.17
C ASP A 44 -9.73 -11.08 38.43
N ALA A 45 -11.00 -10.69 38.33
CA ALA A 45 -11.85 -10.40 39.47
C ALA A 45 -12.10 -11.65 40.33
N ALA A 46 -12.27 -12.83 39.71
CA ALA A 46 -12.39 -14.08 40.43
C ALA A 46 -11.09 -14.45 41.16
N ARG A 47 -9.95 -14.22 40.52
CA ARG A 47 -8.61 -14.47 41.04
C ARG A 47 -8.26 -13.53 42.19
N ALA A 48 -8.55 -12.24 42.05
CA ALA A 48 -8.41 -11.25 43.10
C ALA A 48 -9.27 -11.61 44.31
N TYR A 49 -10.55 -11.92 44.10
CA TYR A 49 -11.41 -12.38 45.18
C TYR A 49 -10.89 -13.64 45.85
N TYR A 50 -10.47 -14.64 45.06
CA TYR A 50 -9.95 -15.89 45.60
C TYR A 50 -8.72 -15.65 46.50
N ALA A 51 -7.79 -14.79 46.06
CA ALA A 51 -6.61 -14.39 46.82
C ALA A 51 -6.95 -13.60 48.10
N GLU A 52 -7.76 -12.54 47.98
CA GLU A 52 -8.16 -11.67 49.09
C GLU A 52 -8.91 -12.42 50.19
N ASN A 53 -9.57 -13.52 49.82
CA ASN A 53 -10.42 -14.27 50.72
C ASN A 53 -9.73 -15.50 51.34
N GLY A 54 -8.42 -15.66 51.13
CA GLY A 54 -7.59 -16.70 51.74
C GLY A 54 -7.57 -18.02 50.96
N GLY A 55 -7.85 -17.99 49.66
CA GLY A 55 -7.76 -19.15 48.78
C GLY A 55 -6.31 -19.55 48.53
N ASP A 56 -6.06 -20.85 48.40
CA ASP A 56 -4.73 -21.38 48.11
C ASP A 56 -4.36 -21.10 46.65
N MET A 57 -3.51 -20.10 46.44
CA MET A 57 -3.07 -19.66 45.12
C MET A 57 -2.28 -20.75 44.38
N ALA A 58 -1.68 -21.71 45.08
CA ALA A 58 -0.98 -22.82 44.43
C ALA A 58 -1.92 -23.71 43.60
N ILE A 59 -3.20 -23.80 43.96
CA ILE A 59 -4.23 -24.52 43.19
C ILE A 59 -4.51 -23.80 41.86
N ILE A 60 -4.60 -22.47 41.90
CA ILE A 60 -4.85 -21.64 40.72
C ILE A 60 -3.63 -21.63 39.81
N GLU A 61 -2.44 -21.43 40.36
CA GLU A 61 -1.18 -21.47 39.63
C GLU A 61 -0.96 -22.83 38.95
N LYS A 62 -1.29 -23.94 39.62
CA LYS A 62 -1.19 -25.29 39.03
C LYS A 62 -2.20 -25.52 37.91
N ALA A 63 -3.41 -24.99 38.03
CA ALA A 63 -4.43 -25.08 36.98
C ALA A 63 -4.10 -24.19 35.78
N GLU A 64 -3.59 -22.97 36.01
CA GLU A 64 -3.07 -22.07 34.98
C GLU A 64 -1.88 -22.70 34.26
N GLN A 65 -0.96 -23.34 35.00
CA GLN A 65 0.17 -24.05 34.42
C GLN A 65 -0.29 -25.24 33.56
N ALA A 66 -1.20 -26.08 34.05
CA ALA A 66 -1.74 -27.21 33.28
C ALA A 66 -2.49 -26.74 32.01
N ALA A 67 -3.23 -25.62 32.09
CA ALA A 67 -3.90 -25.03 30.94
C ALA A 67 -2.91 -24.44 29.93
N ARG A 68 -1.80 -23.84 30.39
CA ARG A 68 -0.70 -23.39 29.51
C ARG A 68 -0.02 -24.56 28.83
N GLU A 69 0.33 -25.61 29.58
CA GLU A 69 0.95 -26.83 29.03
C GLU A 69 0.02 -27.52 28.01
N GLU A 70 -1.30 -27.55 28.25
CA GLU A 70 -2.26 -28.08 27.29
C GLU A 70 -2.47 -27.18 26.06
N ALA A 71 -2.45 -25.85 26.23
CA ALA A 71 -2.49 -24.90 25.12
C ALA A 71 -1.23 -25.00 24.25
N GLU A 72 -0.05 -25.08 24.87
CA GLU A 72 1.22 -25.31 24.20
C GLU A 72 1.20 -26.64 23.42
N ARG A 73 0.73 -27.74 24.03
CA ARG A 73 0.59 -29.04 23.34
C ARG A 73 -0.35 -28.95 22.14
N LYS A 74 -1.52 -28.30 22.29
CA LYS A 74 -2.47 -28.12 21.18
C LYS A 74 -1.90 -27.23 20.07
N GLN A 75 -1.14 -26.21 20.43
CA GLN A 75 -0.45 -25.35 19.48
C GLN A 75 0.64 -26.12 18.72
N GLU A 76 1.39 -27.00 19.39
CA GLU A 76 2.35 -27.90 18.75
C GLU A 76 1.67 -28.92 17.82
N GLU A 77 0.57 -29.54 18.26
CA GLU A 77 -0.25 -30.46 17.45
C GLU A 77 -0.78 -29.75 16.19
N LEU A 78 -1.28 -28.52 16.33
CA LEU A 78 -1.76 -27.71 15.21
C LEU A 78 -0.62 -27.32 14.26
N GLN A 79 0.55 -26.90 14.78
CA GLN A 79 1.71 -26.59 13.96
C GLN A 79 2.20 -27.82 13.18
N GLN A 80 2.22 -28.99 13.82
CA GLN A 80 2.55 -30.25 13.16
C GLN A 80 1.53 -30.61 12.08
N ALA A 81 0.24 -30.43 12.34
CA ALA A 81 -0.82 -30.67 11.34
C ALA A 81 -0.69 -29.72 10.14
N VAL A 82 -0.40 -28.43 10.38
CA VAL A 82 -0.18 -27.43 9.32
C VAL A 82 1.06 -27.78 8.48
N GLU A 83 2.17 -28.17 9.10
CA GLU A 83 3.39 -28.53 8.37
C GLU A 83 3.22 -29.85 7.60
N CYS A 84 2.51 -30.83 8.17
CA CYS A 84 2.14 -32.05 7.47
C CYS A 84 1.29 -31.74 6.23
N ARG A 85 0.27 -30.90 6.38
CA ARG A 85 -0.59 -30.49 5.25
C ARG A 85 0.17 -29.70 4.19
N ARG A 86 1.12 -28.86 4.60
CA ARG A 86 2.00 -28.14 3.69
C ARG A 86 2.86 -29.11 2.88
N GLN A 87 3.42 -30.13 3.51
CA GLN A 87 4.21 -31.15 2.82
C GLN A 87 3.35 -31.95 1.83
N GLU A 88 2.15 -32.38 2.21
CA GLU A 88 1.21 -33.05 1.29
C GLU A 88 0.89 -32.21 0.04
N LEU A 89 0.76 -30.90 0.21
CA LEU A 89 0.52 -29.98 -0.90
C LEU A 89 1.73 -29.86 -1.82
N LEU A 90 2.95 -29.79 -1.27
CA LEU A 90 4.18 -29.78 -2.05
C LEU A 90 4.37 -31.09 -2.83
N ASP A 91 4.10 -32.23 -2.20
CA ASP A 91 4.14 -33.54 -2.88
C ASP A 91 3.11 -33.61 -4.02
N SER A 92 1.94 -33.00 -3.82
CA SER A 92 0.90 -32.87 -4.85
C SER A 92 1.37 -32.00 -6.03
N VAL A 93 2.08 -30.90 -5.76
CA VAL A 93 2.68 -30.04 -6.79
C VAL A 93 3.70 -30.81 -7.64
N ASP A 94 4.57 -31.59 -6.99
CA ASP A 94 5.58 -32.38 -7.70
C ASP A 94 4.94 -33.47 -8.59
N LEU A 95 3.88 -34.12 -8.11
CA LEU A 95 3.15 -35.10 -8.91
C LEU A 95 2.43 -34.45 -10.11
N LEU A 96 1.86 -33.25 -9.94
CA LEU A 96 1.29 -32.47 -11.05
C LEU A 96 2.34 -32.11 -12.08
N ARG A 97 3.52 -31.65 -11.63
CA ARG A 97 4.64 -31.32 -12.52
C ARG A 97 4.97 -32.52 -13.42
N GLN A 98 5.08 -33.72 -12.85
CA GLN A 98 5.33 -34.95 -13.62
C GLN A 98 4.21 -35.24 -14.64
N LYS A 99 2.92 -35.09 -14.26
CA LYS A 99 1.79 -35.25 -15.19
C LYS A 99 1.83 -34.22 -16.34
N LEU A 100 2.16 -32.97 -16.01
CA LEU A 100 2.26 -31.87 -16.97
C LEU A 100 3.39 -32.07 -17.97
N GLU A 101 4.56 -32.51 -17.50
CA GLU A 101 5.72 -32.86 -18.35
C GLU A 101 5.37 -34.00 -19.32
N ALA A 102 4.80 -35.09 -18.80
CA ALA A 102 4.38 -36.23 -19.63
C ALA A 102 3.36 -35.83 -20.72
N GLY A 103 2.41 -34.94 -20.40
CA GLY A 103 1.43 -34.43 -21.34
C GLY A 103 2.00 -33.47 -22.40
N ARG A 104 3.09 -32.74 -22.10
CA ARG A 104 3.78 -31.86 -23.05
C ARG A 104 4.58 -32.66 -24.09
N ASP A 105 5.24 -33.73 -23.68
CA ASP A 105 6.10 -34.53 -24.58
C ASP A 105 5.31 -35.38 -25.57
N ARG A 106 4.10 -35.81 -25.20
CA ARG A 106 3.24 -36.65 -26.04
C ARG A 106 1.81 -36.13 -26.07
N PRO A 107 1.57 -35.00 -26.75
CA PRO A 107 0.23 -34.45 -26.83
C PRO A 107 -0.69 -35.37 -27.64
N GLU A 108 -1.95 -35.46 -27.20
CA GLU A 108 -2.98 -36.15 -27.96
C GLU A 108 -3.23 -35.44 -29.30
N PRO A 109 -3.31 -36.19 -30.43
CA PRO A 109 -3.60 -35.59 -31.73
C PRO A 109 -5.01 -35.00 -31.78
N ILE A 110 -5.13 -33.86 -32.48
CA ILE A 110 -6.43 -33.22 -32.71
C ILE A 110 -7.14 -33.97 -33.83
N SER A 111 -8.38 -34.38 -33.57
CA SER A 111 -9.20 -35.08 -34.55
C SER A 111 -9.67 -34.13 -35.65
N ALA A 112 -9.76 -34.64 -36.88
CA ALA A 112 -10.32 -33.88 -38.01
C ALA A 112 -11.73 -33.35 -37.71
N ALA A 113 -12.53 -34.12 -36.97
CA ALA A 113 -13.87 -33.71 -36.55
C ALA A 113 -13.88 -32.45 -35.67
N VAL A 114 -12.89 -32.29 -34.77
CA VAL A 114 -12.75 -31.08 -33.96
C VAL A 114 -12.28 -29.91 -34.83
N GLU A 115 -11.34 -30.14 -35.74
CA GLU A 115 -10.88 -29.08 -36.65
C GLU A 115 -12.01 -28.54 -37.53
N ASP A 116 -12.76 -29.43 -38.19
CA ASP A 116 -13.86 -29.06 -39.06
C ASP A 116 -14.98 -28.36 -38.28
N PHE A 117 -15.28 -28.84 -37.06
CA PHE A 117 -16.23 -28.18 -36.19
C PHE A 117 -15.77 -26.76 -35.82
N CYS A 118 -14.52 -26.59 -35.38
CA CYS A 118 -14.02 -25.28 -34.98
C CYS A 118 -14.03 -24.28 -36.14
N ARG A 119 -13.63 -24.72 -37.34
CA ARG A 119 -13.64 -23.88 -38.56
C ARG A 119 -15.04 -23.45 -38.96
N SER A 120 -16.06 -24.28 -38.73
CA SER A 120 -17.44 -23.97 -39.08
C SER A 120 -18.18 -23.17 -37.99
N TYR A 121 -17.97 -23.50 -36.72
CA TYR A 121 -18.65 -22.89 -35.57
C TYR A 121 -18.05 -21.56 -35.12
N ALA A 122 -16.74 -21.36 -35.32
CA ALA A 122 -16.04 -20.13 -34.95
C ALA A 122 -15.02 -19.72 -36.04
N PRO A 123 -15.47 -19.46 -37.28
CA PRO A 123 -14.59 -19.16 -38.41
C PRO A 123 -13.77 -17.87 -38.24
N ASP A 124 -14.24 -16.96 -37.39
CA ASP A 124 -13.62 -15.67 -37.06
C ASP A 124 -12.50 -15.79 -36.03
N ILE A 125 -12.30 -16.98 -35.42
CA ILE A 125 -11.35 -17.18 -34.32
C ILE A 125 -10.27 -18.20 -34.70
N ALA A 126 -9.03 -17.74 -34.72
CA ALA A 126 -7.86 -18.62 -34.86
C ALA A 126 -7.56 -19.34 -33.53
N LEU A 127 -8.16 -20.51 -33.33
CA LEU A 127 -7.91 -21.33 -32.15
C LEU A 127 -6.56 -22.04 -32.21
N SER A 128 -5.81 -22.05 -31.09
CA SER A 128 -4.59 -22.83 -30.96
C SER A 128 -4.86 -24.31 -30.77
N ASP A 129 -3.81 -25.11 -30.96
CA ASP A 129 -3.87 -26.55 -30.72
C ASP A 129 -4.14 -26.89 -29.24
N GLU A 130 -3.66 -26.08 -28.30
CA GLU A 130 -4.01 -26.20 -26.87
C GLU A 130 -5.52 -26.02 -26.64
N GLN A 131 -6.11 -24.98 -27.25
CA GLN A 131 -7.54 -24.69 -27.15
C GLN A 131 -8.39 -25.79 -27.82
N LYS A 132 -7.97 -26.28 -28.99
CA LYS A 132 -8.66 -27.39 -29.70
C LYS A 132 -8.59 -28.70 -28.90
N ARG A 133 -7.45 -29.04 -28.30
CA ARG A 133 -7.32 -30.21 -27.41
C ARG A 133 -8.21 -30.12 -26.18
N ALA A 134 -8.37 -28.92 -25.63
CA ALA A 134 -9.30 -28.67 -24.53
C ALA A 134 -10.77 -28.85 -24.97
N ILE A 135 -11.13 -28.39 -26.17
CA ILE A 135 -12.47 -28.62 -26.76
C ILE A 135 -12.72 -30.11 -27.03
N GLN A 136 -11.71 -30.84 -27.51
CA GLN A 136 -11.78 -32.29 -27.78
C GLN A 136 -11.97 -33.13 -26.51
N ALA A 137 -11.57 -32.62 -25.33
CA ALA A 137 -11.65 -33.36 -24.08
C ALA A 137 -13.11 -33.41 -23.55
N VAL A 138 -13.85 -34.40 -24.04
CA VAL A 138 -15.29 -34.59 -23.78
C VAL A 138 -15.53 -35.44 -22.54
N ASP A 139 -14.98 -36.65 -22.51
CA ASP A 139 -15.30 -37.65 -21.48
C ASP A 139 -14.28 -37.65 -20.31
N GLY A 140 -14.75 -38.05 -19.13
CA GLY A 140 -13.96 -38.15 -17.91
C GLY A 140 -13.72 -36.82 -17.18
N LYS A 141 -12.79 -36.84 -16.23
CA LYS A 141 -12.39 -35.66 -15.45
C LYS A 141 -11.25 -34.95 -16.16
N VAL A 142 -11.42 -33.67 -16.42
CA VAL A 142 -10.43 -32.82 -17.08
C VAL A 142 -10.16 -31.60 -16.21
N LEU A 143 -8.89 -31.34 -15.95
CA LEU A 143 -8.41 -30.08 -15.38
C LEU A 143 -7.66 -29.30 -16.46
N LEU A 144 -8.13 -28.11 -16.77
CA LEU A 144 -7.50 -27.18 -17.70
C LEU A 144 -6.88 -26.02 -16.91
N PHE A 145 -5.56 -26.05 -16.75
CA PHE A 145 -4.80 -24.88 -16.30
C PHE A 145 -4.70 -23.87 -17.42
N ALA A 146 -5.11 -22.64 -17.18
CA ALA A 146 -5.15 -21.64 -18.22
C ALA A 146 -4.66 -20.29 -17.70
N VAL A 147 -3.53 -19.82 -18.24
CA VAL A 147 -2.92 -18.54 -17.86
C VAL A 147 -3.87 -17.36 -18.14
N PRO A 148 -3.63 -16.15 -17.61
CA PRO A 148 -4.43 -14.97 -17.94
C PRO A 148 -4.43 -14.70 -19.45
N GLY A 149 -5.57 -14.25 -19.98
CA GLY A 149 -5.66 -13.90 -21.41
C GLY A 149 -5.55 -15.07 -22.39
N SER A 150 -5.62 -16.32 -21.92
CA SER A 150 -5.50 -17.52 -22.78
C SER A 150 -6.75 -17.89 -23.56
N GLY A 151 -7.90 -17.29 -23.23
CA GLY A 151 -9.17 -17.58 -23.89
C GLY A 151 -10.01 -18.66 -23.20
N LYS A 152 -9.89 -18.84 -21.87
CA LYS A 152 -10.73 -19.73 -21.04
C LYS A 152 -12.22 -19.72 -21.43
N THR A 153 -12.83 -18.54 -21.39
CA THR A 153 -14.24 -18.34 -21.72
C THR A 153 -14.57 -18.69 -23.17
N THR A 154 -13.63 -18.46 -24.10
CA THR A 154 -13.78 -18.87 -25.51
C THR A 154 -13.79 -20.38 -25.63
N VAL A 155 -12.89 -21.09 -24.94
CA VAL A 155 -12.85 -22.55 -24.95
C VAL A 155 -14.11 -23.14 -24.33
N LEU A 156 -14.57 -22.65 -23.17
CA LEU A 156 -15.79 -23.13 -22.52
C LEU A 156 -17.03 -22.97 -23.43
N THR A 157 -17.17 -21.81 -24.09
CA THR A 157 -18.31 -21.54 -24.97
C THR A 157 -18.26 -22.35 -26.27
N ILE A 158 -17.08 -22.54 -26.88
CA ILE A 158 -16.96 -23.41 -28.08
C ILE A 158 -17.12 -24.87 -27.70
N ARG A 159 -16.60 -25.30 -26.55
CA ARG A 159 -16.74 -26.67 -26.05
C ARG A 159 -18.21 -27.02 -25.82
N ALA A 160 -19.01 -26.12 -25.23
CA ALA A 160 -20.45 -26.32 -25.13
C ALA A 160 -21.10 -26.53 -26.52
N GLY A 161 -20.67 -25.76 -27.53
CA GLY A 161 -21.11 -25.93 -28.92
C GLY A 161 -20.67 -27.27 -29.51
N TYR A 162 -19.44 -27.69 -29.24
CA TYR A 162 -18.89 -28.97 -29.70
C TYR A 162 -19.63 -30.17 -29.09
N LEU A 163 -20.02 -30.10 -27.81
CA LEU A 163 -20.84 -31.13 -27.18
C LEU A 163 -22.25 -31.20 -27.81
N LEU A 164 -22.82 -30.06 -28.21
CA LEU A 164 -24.16 -30.00 -28.80
C LEU A 164 -24.22 -30.42 -30.27
N PHE A 165 -23.20 -30.05 -31.05
CA PHE A 165 -23.26 -30.13 -32.52
C PHE A 165 -22.07 -30.87 -33.15
N GLY A 166 -20.99 -31.10 -32.39
CA GLY A 166 -19.78 -31.76 -32.88
C GLY A 166 -19.98 -33.25 -33.10
N ARG A 167 -19.27 -33.81 -34.09
CA ARG A 167 -19.31 -35.25 -34.40
C ARG A 167 -18.29 -36.01 -33.55
N HIS A 168 -18.68 -36.37 -32.32
CA HIS A 168 -17.85 -37.12 -31.37
C HIS A 168 -18.45 -38.50 -31.00
N GLY A 169 -19.19 -39.11 -31.93
CA GLY A 169 -19.78 -40.44 -31.76
C GLY A 169 -21.16 -40.47 -31.07
N ARG A 170 -21.59 -39.35 -30.47
CA ARG A 170 -22.96 -39.12 -29.96
C ARG A 170 -23.25 -37.61 -29.96
N GLN A 171 -24.53 -37.22 -29.98
CA GLN A 171 -24.95 -35.83 -29.78
C GLN A 171 -25.43 -35.67 -28.34
N ILE A 172 -24.88 -34.70 -27.59
CA ILE A 172 -25.25 -34.47 -26.19
C ILE A 172 -26.36 -33.42 -26.14
N ALA A 173 -27.42 -33.68 -25.37
CA ALA A 173 -28.52 -32.73 -25.24
C ALA A 173 -28.15 -31.55 -24.34
N ALA A 174 -28.66 -30.34 -24.63
CA ALA A 174 -28.41 -29.14 -23.83
C ALA A 174 -28.84 -29.32 -22.36
N SER A 175 -29.92 -30.08 -22.13
CA SER A 175 -30.43 -30.42 -20.80
C SER A 175 -29.53 -31.35 -19.98
N GLU A 176 -28.53 -31.97 -20.61
CA GLU A 176 -27.52 -32.82 -19.95
C GLU A 176 -26.26 -32.04 -19.53
N MET A 177 -26.18 -30.74 -19.84
CA MET A 177 -25.01 -29.90 -19.60
C MET A 177 -25.26 -28.88 -18.48
N MET A 178 -24.28 -28.70 -17.61
CA MET A 178 -24.28 -27.64 -16.58
C MET A 178 -22.98 -26.86 -16.63
N ASN A 179 -23.06 -25.56 -16.93
CA ASN A 179 -21.90 -24.66 -16.96
C ASN A 179 -21.98 -23.69 -15.77
N LEU A 180 -21.02 -23.79 -14.86
CA LEU A 180 -20.92 -23.01 -13.64
C LEU A 180 -19.75 -22.02 -13.70
N THR A 181 -19.93 -20.86 -13.06
CA THR A 181 -18.90 -19.82 -12.89
C THR A 181 -19.09 -19.08 -11.56
N PHE A 182 -18.17 -18.19 -11.23
CA PHE A 182 -18.15 -17.49 -9.94
C PHE A 182 -19.18 -16.34 -9.86
N THR A 183 -19.37 -15.56 -10.93
CA THR A 183 -20.22 -14.36 -10.92
C THR A 183 -21.39 -14.41 -11.88
N ARG A 184 -22.50 -13.74 -11.54
CA ARG A 184 -23.68 -13.62 -12.43
C ARG A 184 -23.32 -12.92 -13.75
N ALA A 185 -22.43 -11.92 -13.69
CA ALA A 185 -21.93 -11.21 -14.88
C ALA A 185 -21.16 -12.16 -15.82
N ALA A 186 -20.29 -13.02 -15.28
CA ALA A 186 -19.58 -14.03 -16.08
C ALA A 186 -20.55 -15.04 -16.70
N ALA A 187 -21.56 -15.50 -15.95
CA ALA A 187 -22.56 -16.43 -16.44
C ALA A 187 -23.35 -15.83 -17.61
N ARG A 188 -23.82 -14.58 -17.45
CA ARG A 188 -24.52 -13.82 -18.50
C ARG A 188 -23.64 -13.62 -19.72
N SER A 189 -22.38 -13.22 -19.54
CA SER A 189 -21.44 -13.02 -20.64
C SER A 189 -21.18 -14.32 -21.42
N MET A 190 -21.01 -15.46 -20.74
CA MET A 190 -20.86 -16.76 -21.40
C MET A 190 -22.10 -17.14 -22.19
N GLN A 191 -23.29 -16.96 -21.60
CA GLN A 191 -24.56 -17.23 -22.26
C GLN A 191 -24.76 -16.37 -23.51
N GLU A 192 -24.47 -15.07 -23.42
CA GLU A 192 -24.56 -14.14 -24.56
C GLU A 192 -23.55 -14.48 -25.67
N ARG A 193 -22.30 -14.78 -25.31
CA ARG A 193 -21.27 -15.20 -26.28
C ARG A 193 -21.67 -16.49 -26.98
N PHE A 194 -22.19 -17.46 -26.23
CA PHE A 194 -22.71 -18.70 -26.79
C PHE A 194 -23.89 -18.44 -27.73
N ALA A 195 -24.87 -17.61 -27.31
CA ALA A 195 -26.04 -17.26 -28.10
C ALA A 195 -25.68 -16.58 -29.44
N ARG A 196 -24.74 -15.61 -29.40
CA ARG A 196 -24.26 -14.92 -30.61
C ARG A 196 -23.62 -15.90 -31.59
N ARG A 197 -22.68 -16.73 -31.10
CA ARG A 197 -22.04 -17.75 -31.95
C ARG A 197 -23.02 -18.75 -32.53
N LEU A 198 -24.01 -19.17 -31.74
CA LEU A 198 -25.06 -20.05 -32.22
C LEU A 198 -25.90 -19.39 -33.32
N ALA A 199 -26.18 -18.09 -33.23
CA ALA A 199 -26.88 -17.33 -34.27
C ALA A 199 -26.04 -17.21 -35.56
N ASP A 200 -24.75 -16.91 -35.43
CA ASP A 200 -23.82 -16.81 -36.56
C ASP A 200 -23.65 -18.16 -37.27
N PHE A 201 -23.48 -19.24 -36.49
CA PHE A 201 -23.40 -20.60 -37.02
C PHE A 201 -24.67 -20.95 -37.81
N ARG A 202 -25.86 -20.55 -37.35
CA ARG A 202 -27.14 -20.77 -38.06
C ARG A 202 -27.28 -19.94 -39.34
N SER A 203 -26.83 -18.68 -39.33
CA SER A 203 -26.97 -17.79 -40.49
C SER A 203 -26.09 -18.22 -41.66
N GLY A 204 -24.94 -18.85 -41.39
CA GLY A 204 -24.08 -19.50 -42.38
C GLY A 204 -24.72 -20.65 -43.17
N PHE A 205 -25.86 -21.19 -42.71
CA PHE A 205 -26.65 -22.19 -43.42
C PHE A 205 -27.75 -21.61 -44.33
N GLY A 206 -27.76 -20.29 -44.60
CA GLY A 206 -28.60 -19.58 -45.58
C GLY A 206 -29.94 -20.22 -45.95
N THR A 207 -31.08 -19.77 -45.40
CA THR A 207 -32.43 -20.31 -45.68
C THR A 207 -32.56 -21.85 -45.57
N GLY A 208 -31.61 -22.52 -44.92
CA GLY A 208 -31.57 -23.97 -44.75
C GLY A 208 -32.48 -24.50 -43.64
N ALA A 209 -33.27 -23.67 -42.96
CA ALA A 209 -34.29 -24.19 -42.05
C ALA A 209 -35.36 -24.99 -42.82
N GLU A 210 -35.69 -24.56 -44.05
CA GLU A 210 -36.62 -25.27 -44.94
C GLU A 210 -35.94 -26.46 -45.63
N ALA A 211 -34.69 -26.33 -46.07
CA ALA A 211 -33.94 -27.43 -46.68
C ALA A 211 -33.58 -28.55 -45.69
N LEU A 212 -33.21 -28.22 -44.45
CA LEU A 212 -32.99 -29.17 -43.37
C LEU A 212 -34.32 -29.80 -42.91
N ALA A 213 -35.41 -29.04 -42.83
CA ALA A 213 -36.73 -29.61 -42.57
C ALA A 213 -37.19 -30.57 -43.68
N GLN A 214 -36.82 -30.31 -44.93
CA GLN A 214 -37.13 -31.14 -46.10
C GLN A 214 -36.24 -32.39 -46.19
N GLU A 215 -34.94 -32.30 -45.89
CA GLU A 215 -34.04 -33.46 -45.72
C GLU A 215 -34.49 -34.39 -44.59
N ILE A 216 -34.97 -33.81 -43.47
CA ILE A 216 -35.52 -34.56 -42.34
C ILE A 216 -36.86 -35.21 -42.69
N ALA A 217 -37.67 -34.57 -43.54
CA ALA A 217 -38.93 -35.11 -44.04
C ALA A 217 -38.72 -36.25 -45.05
N GLU A 218 -37.60 -36.31 -45.77
CA GLU A 218 -37.35 -37.32 -46.82
C GLU A 218 -36.47 -38.51 -46.35
N ALA A 219 -35.88 -38.44 -45.15
CA ALA A 219 -35.03 -39.50 -44.60
C ALA A 219 -35.82 -40.70 -44.00
N PRO A 220 -35.28 -41.95 -44.10
CA PRO A 220 -35.91 -43.15 -43.53
C PRO A 220 -35.99 -43.12 -41.99
N VAL A 221 -37.01 -43.79 -41.42
CA VAL A 221 -37.47 -43.67 -40.01
C VAL A 221 -36.37 -43.68 -38.93
N PRO A 222 -35.29 -44.49 -38.99
CA PRO A 222 -34.22 -44.44 -37.97
C PRO A 222 -33.41 -43.13 -37.95
N VAL A 223 -33.43 -42.37 -39.06
CA VAL A 223 -32.73 -41.08 -39.20
C VAL A 223 -33.60 -39.92 -38.70
N ARG A 224 -34.93 -40.06 -38.74
CA ARG A 224 -35.88 -39.03 -38.25
C ARG A 224 -35.81 -38.81 -36.74
N GLU A 225 -35.52 -39.84 -35.95
CA GLU A 225 -35.38 -39.72 -34.49
C GLU A 225 -34.09 -38.98 -34.08
N ASN A 226 -32.98 -39.22 -34.80
CA ASN A 226 -31.72 -38.48 -34.61
C ASN A 226 -31.80 -37.04 -35.15
N ALA A 227 -32.54 -36.82 -36.24
CA ALA A 227 -32.78 -35.49 -36.79
C ALA A 227 -33.72 -34.62 -35.92
N ALA A 228 -34.73 -35.21 -35.29
CA ALA A 228 -35.62 -34.51 -34.35
C ALA A 228 -34.89 -34.10 -33.05
N ALA A 229 -33.89 -34.89 -32.62
CA ALA A 229 -32.97 -34.49 -31.56
C ALA A 229 -32.09 -33.29 -31.98
N GLY A 230 -31.61 -33.27 -33.23
CA GLY A 230 -30.91 -32.12 -33.82
C GLY A 230 -31.78 -30.86 -33.96
N ALA A 231 -33.07 -31.00 -34.31
CA ALA A 231 -34.04 -29.91 -34.38
C ALA A 231 -34.48 -29.39 -33.00
N ARG A 232 -34.53 -30.23 -31.96
CA ARG A 232 -34.70 -29.79 -30.55
C ARG A 232 -33.45 -29.11 -29.99
N ALA A 233 -32.26 -29.61 -30.33
CA ALA A 233 -30.98 -28.96 -30.01
C ALA A 233 -30.81 -27.59 -30.72
N LEU A 234 -31.59 -27.32 -31.77
CA LEU A 234 -31.72 -26.01 -32.41
C LEU A 234 -32.63 -25.03 -31.64
N VAL A 235 -33.21 -25.40 -30.49
CA VAL A 235 -34.03 -24.49 -29.68
C VAL A 235 -33.54 -24.41 -28.22
N GLU A 236 -32.98 -25.49 -27.68
CA GLU A 236 -32.55 -25.54 -26.28
C GLU A 236 -31.11 -25.01 -26.08
N MET A 237 -30.96 -24.05 -25.17
CA MET A 237 -29.67 -23.48 -24.77
C MET A 237 -29.11 -24.24 -23.55
N PRO A 238 -27.79 -24.53 -23.51
CA PRO A 238 -27.18 -25.08 -22.31
C PRO A 238 -27.24 -24.08 -21.16
N GLU A 239 -27.34 -24.58 -19.93
CA GLU A 239 -27.46 -23.71 -18.76
C GLU A 239 -26.10 -23.10 -18.37
N PHE A 240 -26.09 -21.78 -18.13
CA PHE A 240 -24.96 -21.04 -17.56
C PHE A 240 -25.41 -20.35 -16.27
N ARG A 241 -24.79 -20.69 -15.13
CA ARG A 241 -25.20 -20.17 -13.82
C ARG A 241 -24.01 -20.00 -12.87
N THR A 242 -24.24 -19.35 -11.74
CA THR A 242 -23.33 -19.46 -10.59
C THR A 242 -23.69 -20.68 -9.73
N ILE A 243 -22.75 -21.15 -8.90
CA ILE A 243 -22.99 -22.24 -7.94
C ILE A 243 -24.17 -21.89 -7.02
N HIS A 244 -24.18 -20.67 -6.49
CA HIS A 244 -25.26 -20.14 -5.64
C HIS A 244 -26.61 -20.14 -6.36
N SER A 245 -26.67 -19.64 -7.61
CA SER A 245 -27.92 -19.64 -8.39
C SER A 245 -28.39 -21.06 -8.72
N PHE A 246 -27.48 -22.00 -8.97
CA PHE A 246 -27.84 -23.41 -9.15
C PHE A 246 -28.45 -24.02 -7.88
N CYS A 247 -27.82 -23.78 -6.71
CA CYS A 247 -28.34 -24.24 -5.43
C CYS A 247 -29.73 -23.68 -5.15
N TRP A 248 -29.90 -22.36 -5.27
CA TRP A 248 -31.17 -21.70 -4.99
C TRP A 248 -32.30 -22.16 -5.92
N CYS A 249 -32.09 -22.09 -7.24
CA CYS A 249 -33.14 -22.32 -8.22
C CYS A 249 -33.55 -23.80 -8.34
N TYR A 250 -32.64 -24.71 -8.00
CA TYR A 250 -32.83 -26.15 -8.20
C TYR A 250 -32.74 -26.94 -6.91
N LEU A 251 -31.56 -26.99 -6.28
CA LEU A 251 -31.31 -27.91 -5.16
C LEU A 251 -32.22 -27.60 -3.97
N ILE A 252 -32.23 -26.36 -3.49
CA ILE A 252 -33.04 -25.93 -2.34
C ILE A 252 -34.52 -26.22 -2.58
N ARG A 253 -35.03 -25.88 -3.78
CA ARG A 253 -36.42 -26.15 -4.14
C ARG A 253 -36.73 -27.64 -4.10
N ASP A 254 -35.90 -28.47 -4.72
CA ASP A 254 -36.16 -29.89 -4.87
C ASP A 254 -35.92 -30.67 -3.56
N LEU A 255 -34.96 -30.24 -2.74
CA LEU A 255 -34.74 -30.75 -1.37
C LEU A 255 -35.94 -30.46 -0.46
N ARG A 256 -36.50 -29.24 -0.54
CA ARG A 256 -37.74 -28.88 0.19
C ARG A 256 -38.92 -29.75 -0.25
N LEU A 257 -39.06 -29.99 -1.55
CA LEU A 257 -40.11 -30.86 -2.09
C LEU A 257 -39.91 -32.33 -1.67
N ALA A 258 -38.67 -32.77 -1.46
CA ALA A 258 -38.34 -34.08 -0.91
C ALA A 258 -38.52 -34.16 0.62
N GLY A 259 -38.83 -33.04 1.28
CA GLY A 259 -39.08 -32.99 2.73
C GLY A 259 -37.83 -32.82 3.59
N TYR A 260 -36.72 -32.34 3.03
CA TYR A 260 -35.55 -31.96 3.83
C TYR A 260 -35.85 -30.70 4.64
N ASP A 261 -35.63 -30.78 5.96
CA ASP A 261 -35.87 -29.67 6.88
C ASP A 261 -34.79 -28.60 6.75
N MET A 262 -35.20 -27.38 6.44
CA MET A 262 -34.30 -26.22 6.29
C MET A 262 -35.09 -24.91 6.42
N PRO A 263 -34.42 -23.80 6.77
CA PRO A 263 -35.04 -22.48 6.81
C PRO A 263 -35.76 -22.11 5.50
N LEU A 264 -36.82 -21.31 5.58
CA LEU A 264 -37.64 -20.93 4.42
C LEU A 264 -37.11 -19.70 3.69
N HIS A 265 -36.47 -18.78 4.42
CA HIS A 265 -36.13 -17.46 3.94
C HIS A 265 -34.61 -17.30 3.77
N LEU A 266 -34.17 -16.83 2.60
CA LEU A 266 -32.80 -16.39 2.38
C LEU A 266 -32.72 -14.90 2.74
N ILE A 267 -31.75 -14.51 3.58
CA ILE A 267 -31.51 -13.10 3.87
C ILE A 267 -30.87 -12.39 2.68
N ASP A 268 -31.20 -11.11 2.50
CA ASP A 268 -30.59 -10.31 1.44
C ASP A 268 -29.25 -9.70 1.92
N ILE A 269 -28.24 -9.74 1.05
CA ILE A 269 -26.97 -9.03 1.22
C ILE A 269 -27.19 -7.63 0.65
N GLU A 270 -27.81 -6.76 1.45
CA GLU A 270 -27.91 -5.32 1.23
C GLU A 270 -28.24 -4.85 -0.20
N ASP A 271 -29.54 -4.70 -0.51
CA ASP A 271 -30.02 -3.46 -1.16
C ASP A 271 -31.54 -3.26 -0.95
N GLU A 272 -31.91 -2.07 -0.49
CA GLU A 272 -33.31 -1.60 -0.45
C GLU A 272 -33.80 -1.18 -1.84
N ASN A 273 -32.93 -1.12 -2.86
CA ASN A 273 -33.22 -0.42 -4.12
C ASN A 273 -33.13 -1.21 -5.43
N ASP A 274 -32.77 -2.50 -5.47
CA ASP A 274 -32.61 -3.20 -6.75
C ASP A 274 -33.25 -4.60 -6.77
N ILE A 275 -34.57 -4.66 -6.94
CA ILE A 275 -35.27 -5.85 -7.47
C ILE A 275 -36.40 -5.40 -8.40
N ASP A 276 -36.28 -5.77 -9.67
CA ASP A 276 -37.38 -5.83 -10.65
C ASP A 276 -38.56 -6.63 -10.09
N GLU A 277 -39.75 -6.03 -9.99
CA GLU A 277 -40.96 -6.60 -9.40
C GLU A 277 -41.45 -7.91 -10.05
N ASP A 278 -40.84 -8.36 -11.15
CA ASP A 278 -41.33 -9.47 -11.96
C ASP A 278 -40.87 -10.87 -11.52
N ASP A 279 -39.82 -11.01 -10.70
CA ASP A 279 -39.34 -12.33 -10.23
C ASP A 279 -40.02 -12.82 -8.92
N VAL A 280 -40.87 -12.02 -8.29
CA VAL A 280 -41.53 -12.35 -7.00
C VAL A 280 -42.97 -12.87 -7.17
N LYS A 281 -43.42 -13.15 -8.40
CA LYS A 281 -44.76 -13.73 -8.66
C LYS A 281 -44.83 -15.26 -8.41
N GLY A 282 -44.29 -15.70 -7.27
CA GLY A 282 -44.56 -17.01 -6.66
C GLY A 282 -45.40 -16.82 -5.38
N LYS A 283 -46.69 -17.10 -5.45
CA LYS A 283 -47.70 -16.78 -4.42
C LYS A 283 -47.36 -17.31 -3.02
N GLY A 284 -47.25 -16.37 -2.07
CA GLY A 284 -47.37 -16.58 -0.62
C GLY A 284 -47.29 -15.23 0.10
N LYS A 285 -48.42 -14.54 0.27
CA LYS A 285 -48.49 -13.28 1.04
C LYS A 285 -48.19 -13.58 2.52
N SER A 286 -46.95 -13.40 2.96
CA SER A 286 -46.65 -13.17 4.38
C SER A 286 -46.90 -11.69 4.66
N LYS A 287 -47.88 -11.41 5.53
CA LYS A 287 -48.09 -10.09 6.12
C LYS A 287 -47.13 -9.99 7.32
N GLY A 288 -46.16 -9.06 7.29
CA GLY A 288 -45.62 -8.48 8.52
C GLY A 288 -44.11 -8.51 8.77
N MET A 289 -43.29 -9.25 8.03
CA MET A 289 -41.82 -9.13 8.14
C MET A 289 -41.31 -8.24 7.01
N GLY A 290 -40.86 -7.02 7.36
CA GLY A 290 -40.02 -6.24 6.44
C GLY A 290 -38.80 -7.07 6.03
N LYS A 291 -38.31 -6.88 4.80
CA LYS A 291 -37.16 -7.59 4.22
C LYS A 291 -36.00 -7.65 5.25
N LEU A 292 -35.65 -8.84 5.72
CA LEU A 292 -34.60 -9.04 6.73
C LEU A 292 -33.25 -9.06 6.01
N THR A 293 -32.32 -8.21 6.44
CA THR A 293 -30.99 -8.07 5.85
C THR A 293 -29.91 -8.55 6.81
N MET A 294 -28.71 -8.85 6.28
CA MET A 294 -27.54 -9.20 7.10
C MET A 294 -27.28 -8.15 8.19
N ARG A 295 -27.36 -6.86 7.83
CA ARG A 295 -27.24 -5.76 8.79
C ARG A 295 -28.25 -5.84 9.94
N ARG A 296 -29.53 -6.09 9.64
CA ARG A 296 -30.57 -6.19 10.70
C ARG A 296 -30.36 -7.39 11.61
N LEU A 297 -29.83 -8.50 11.09
CA LEU A 297 -29.43 -9.65 11.91
C LEU A 297 -28.27 -9.31 12.83
N LEU A 298 -27.21 -8.67 12.32
CA LEU A 298 -26.10 -8.24 13.15
C LEU A 298 -26.54 -7.21 14.21
N GLU A 299 -27.43 -6.28 13.85
CA GLU A 299 -28.05 -5.34 14.79
C GLU A 299 -28.85 -6.07 15.87
N GLY A 300 -29.68 -7.05 15.50
CA GLY A 300 -30.45 -7.88 16.44
C GLY A 300 -29.56 -8.71 17.38
N MET A 301 -28.51 -9.31 16.83
CA MET A 301 -27.50 -10.07 17.58
C MET A 301 -26.84 -9.17 18.63
N VAL A 302 -26.39 -7.97 18.26
CA VAL A 302 -25.78 -7.01 19.18
C VAL A 302 -26.80 -6.48 20.19
N GLU A 303 -28.02 -6.17 19.77
CA GLU A 303 -29.11 -5.68 20.64
C GLU A 303 -29.40 -6.65 21.79
N LYS A 304 -29.62 -7.94 21.48
CA LYS A 304 -29.90 -9.00 22.47
C LYS A 304 -28.74 -9.21 23.44
N HIS A 305 -27.54 -8.88 23.01
CA HIS A 305 -26.29 -9.07 23.76
C HIS A 305 -25.62 -7.72 24.09
N LYS A 306 -26.37 -6.62 24.21
CA LYS A 306 -25.86 -5.25 24.48
C LYS A 306 -24.94 -5.14 25.70
N GLY A 307 -25.08 -6.02 26.67
CA GLY A 307 -24.20 -6.10 27.84
C GLY A 307 -22.85 -6.78 27.59
N PHE A 308 -22.63 -7.34 26.41
CA PHE A 308 -21.45 -8.11 26.01
C PHE A 308 -20.79 -7.59 24.73
N TYR A 309 -21.58 -7.15 23.75
CA TYR A 309 -21.07 -6.59 22.50
C TYR A 309 -21.23 -5.07 22.50
N LYS A 310 -20.11 -4.34 22.46
CA LYS A 310 -20.07 -2.89 22.24
C LYS A 310 -19.76 -2.58 20.78
N LEU A 311 -20.37 -3.34 19.87
CA LEU A 311 -20.10 -3.24 18.44
C LEU A 311 -21.03 -2.22 17.80
N ASN A 312 -20.44 -1.26 17.08
CA ASN A 312 -21.22 -0.31 16.31
C ASN A 312 -21.52 -0.89 14.92
N ILE A 313 -22.62 -1.61 14.77
CA ILE A 313 -23.01 -2.22 13.48
C ILE A 313 -23.31 -1.17 12.39
N SER A 314 -23.50 0.11 12.74
CA SER A 314 -23.60 1.16 11.71
C SER A 314 -22.25 1.43 11.03
N ASP A 315 -21.14 1.08 11.66
CA ASP A 315 -19.80 1.14 11.07
C ASP A 315 -19.60 -0.03 10.09
N GLU A 316 -19.34 0.28 8.83
CA GLU A 316 -19.14 -0.70 7.78
C GLU A 316 -17.90 -1.58 8.01
N SER A 317 -16.81 -1.02 8.53
CA SER A 317 -15.58 -1.80 8.79
C SER A 317 -15.82 -2.89 9.85
N VAL A 318 -16.71 -2.62 10.81
CA VAL A 318 -17.16 -3.58 11.80
C VAL A 318 -18.00 -4.67 11.13
N ARG A 319 -18.97 -4.29 10.27
CA ARG A 319 -19.79 -5.24 9.52
C ARG A 319 -18.95 -6.13 8.60
N GLU A 320 -18.00 -5.58 7.88
CA GLU A 320 -17.11 -6.31 6.97
C GLU A 320 -16.25 -7.32 7.71
N LYS A 321 -15.64 -6.94 8.85
CA LYS A 321 -14.86 -7.86 9.68
C LYS A 321 -15.71 -9.02 10.20
N LEU A 322 -16.89 -8.73 10.74
CA LEU A 322 -17.81 -9.76 11.24
C LEU A 322 -18.28 -10.69 10.12
N THR A 323 -18.73 -10.12 9.00
CA THR A 323 -19.23 -10.89 7.85
C THR A 323 -18.12 -11.75 7.25
N SER A 324 -16.92 -11.20 7.06
CA SER A 324 -15.77 -11.96 6.53
C SER A 324 -15.38 -13.11 7.45
N THR A 325 -15.40 -12.90 8.77
CA THR A 325 -15.16 -13.93 9.78
C THR A 325 -16.18 -15.07 9.65
N ILE A 326 -17.47 -14.75 9.62
CA ILE A 326 -18.57 -15.72 9.51
C ILE A 326 -18.47 -16.50 8.19
N THR A 327 -18.34 -15.79 7.07
CA THR A 327 -18.22 -16.38 5.73
C THR A 327 -17.02 -17.30 5.64
N PHE A 328 -15.87 -16.92 6.20
CA PHE A 328 -14.67 -17.76 6.18
C PHE A 328 -14.88 -19.07 6.95
N ILE A 329 -15.45 -19.01 8.17
CA ILE A 329 -15.76 -20.19 8.99
C ILE A 329 -16.67 -21.16 8.21
N LYS A 330 -17.77 -20.65 7.66
CA LYS A 330 -18.76 -21.47 6.92
C LYS A 330 -18.16 -22.07 5.65
N ASN A 331 -17.47 -21.27 4.83
CA ASN A 331 -16.96 -21.73 3.53
C ASN A 331 -15.81 -22.73 3.64
N ARG A 332 -14.99 -22.61 4.69
CA ARG A 332 -13.93 -23.60 4.95
C ARG A 332 -14.42 -24.84 5.69
N MET A 333 -15.68 -24.84 6.15
CA MET A 333 -16.25 -25.89 6.98
C MET A 333 -15.42 -26.10 8.26
N MET A 334 -15.02 -25.01 8.91
CA MET A 334 -14.21 -25.10 10.12
C MET A 334 -14.99 -25.77 11.26
N GLU A 335 -14.35 -26.71 11.93
CA GLU A 335 -14.89 -27.34 13.13
C GLU A 335 -14.76 -26.40 14.34
N PRO A 336 -15.67 -26.49 15.33
CA PRO A 336 -15.66 -25.62 16.51
C PRO A 336 -14.32 -25.55 17.25
N GLU A 337 -13.55 -26.65 17.25
CA GLU A 337 -12.24 -26.75 17.88
C GLU A 337 -11.18 -25.86 17.20
N GLU A 338 -11.31 -25.60 15.89
CA GLU A 338 -10.33 -24.84 15.10
C GLU A 338 -10.40 -23.33 15.36
N TYR A 339 -11.55 -22.82 15.80
CA TYR A 339 -11.75 -21.43 16.17
C TYR A 339 -12.07 -21.22 17.66
N ALA A 340 -12.03 -22.29 18.45
CA ALA A 340 -12.17 -22.21 19.90
C ALA A 340 -11.00 -21.45 20.52
N GLY A 341 -11.32 -20.45 21.35
CA GLY A 341 -10.30 -19.64 22.04
C GLY A 341 -9.68 -18.52 21.19
N LEU A 342 -10.07 -18.38 19.92
CA LEU A 342 -9.64 -17.25 19.08
C LEU A 342 -10.52 -16.02 19.30
N PHE A 343 -9.92 -14.84 19.10
CA PHE A 343 -10.55 -13.54 19.32
C PHE A 343 -10.49 -12.66 18.09
N LEU A 344 -11.51 -11.85 17.88
CA LEU A 344 -11.55 -10.81 16.85
C LEU A 344 -11.42 -9.45 17.53
N THR A 345 -10.41 -8.66 17.15
CA THR A 345 -10.20 -7.31 17.66
C THR A 345 -10.92 -6.27 16.81
N ILE A 346 -11.89 -5.59 17.43
CA ILE A 346 -12.68 -4.53 16.83
C ILE A 346 -12.65 -3.34 17.79
N ASP A 347 -12.24 -2.16 17.30
CA ASP A 347 -12.15 -0.92 18.09
C ASP A 347 -11.37 -1.09 19.42
N LYS A 348 -10.27 -1.84 19.38
CA LYS A 348 -9.39 -2.17 20.54
C LYS A 348 -10.04 -3.08 21.60
N GLU A 349 -11.23 -3.58 21.35
CA GLU A 349 -11.92 -4.56 22.19
C GLU A 349 -11.79 -5.95 21.56
N ARG A 350 -11.55 -6.98 22.38
CA ARG A 350 -11.42 -8.37 21.94
C ARG A 350 -12.73 -9.11 22.12
N TYR A 351 -13.21 -9.74 21.05
CA TYR A 351 -14.45 -10.50 21.04
C TYR A 351 -14.19 -11.96 20.71
N SER A 352 -14.70 -12.90 21.52
CA SER A 352 -14.57 -14.32 21.23
C SER A 352 -15.28 -14.68 19.92
N VAL A 353 -14.54 -15.30 18.99
CA VAL A 353 -15.08 -15.73 17.69
C VAL A 353 -16.16 -16.77 17.86
N THR A 354 -15.95 -17.77 18.73
CA THR A 354 -16.97 -18.78 19.05
C THR A 354 -18.27 -18.16 19.53
N ALA A 355 -18.18 -17.17 20.43
CA ALA A 355 -19.37 -16.50 20.95
C ALA A 355 -20.09 -15.68 19.86
N LEU A 356 -19.34 -14.92 19.05
CA LEU A 356 -19.89 -14.14 17.93
C LEU A 356 -20.58 -15.03 16.89
N PHE A 357 -19.90 -16.11 16.46
CA PHE A 357 -20.45 -17.03 15.47
C PHE A 357 -21.71 -17.73 15.97
N HIS A 358 -21.72 -18.24 17.21
CA HIS A 358 -22.92 -18.85 17.79
C HIS A 358 -24.07 -17.86 17.98
N ALA A 359 -23.80 -16.62 18.39
CA ALA A 359 -24.83 -15.61 18.53
C ALA A 359 -25.47 -15.27 17.17
N TYR A 360 -24.66 -15.23 16.10
CA TYR A 360 -25.13 -15.03 14.74
C TYR A 360 -26.01 -16.21 14.25
N GLU A 361 -25.54 -17.45 14.40
CA GLU A 361 -26.29 -18.66 14.02
C GLU A 361 -27.63 -18.77 14.78
N GLN A 362 -27.64 -18.39 16.06
CA GLN A 362 -28.87 -18.35 16.86
C GLN A 362 -29.85 -17.31 16.29
N GLU A 363 -29.37 -16.14 15.90
CA GLU A 363 -30.21 -15.08 15.32
C GLU A 363 -30.87 -15.53 14.01
N LEU A 364 -30.12 -16.23 13.15
CA LEU A 364 -30.63 -16.85 11.93
C LEU A 364 -31.73 -17.88 12.23
N ALA A 365 -31.46 -18.79 13.16
CA ALA A 365 -32.38 -19.86 13.54
C ALA A 365 -33.69 -19.31 14.13
N GLU A 366 -33.63 -18.30 15.00
CA GLU A 366 -34.82 -17.67 15.59
C GLU A 366 -35.71 -16.99 14.55
N HIS A 367 -35.13 -16.47 13.47
CA HIS A 367 -35.87 -15.87 12.36
C HIS A 367 -36.31 -16.88 11.29
N GLY A 368 -35.91 -18.15 11.40
CA GLY A 368 -36.17 -19.16 10.37
C GLY A 368 -35.55 -18.79 9.02
N CYS A 369 -34.39 -18.14 9.05
CA CYS A 369 -33.67 -17.66 7.89
C CYS A 369 -32.35 -18.43 7.70
N MET A 370 -31.80 -18.37 6.48
CA MET A 370 -30.46 -18.81 6.13
C MET A 370 -29.73 -17.68 5.39
N ASP A 371 -28.41 -17.65 5.46
CA ASP A 371 -27.58 -16.78 4.62
C ASP A 371 -27.12 -17.46 3.32
N PHE A 372 -26.31 -16.75 2.53
CA PHE A 372 -25.81 -17.26 1.24
C PHE A 372 -24.85 -18.44 1.40
N ASP A 373 -24.10 -18.49 2.50
CA ASP A 373 -23.14 -19.55 2.78
C ASP A 373 -23.89 -20.80 3.30
N ASP A 374 -24.91 -20.61 4.13
CA ASP A 374 -25.84 -21.65 4.60
C ASP A 374 -26.58 -22.30 3.44
N MET A 375 -26.94 -21.54 2.40
CA MET A 375 -27.57 -22.13 1.23
C MET A 375 -26.69 -23.23 0.59
N LEU A 376 -25.37 -23.01 0.54
CA LEU A 376 -24.43 -24.02 0.04
C LEU A 376 -24.31 -25.19 1.02
N ARG A 377 -24.22 -24.90 2.33
CA ARG A 377 -24.18 -25.90 3.40
C ARG A 377 -25.41 -26.81 3.39
N PHE A 378 -26.61 -26.24 3.42
CA PHE A 378 -27.87 -26.99 3.36
C PHE A 378 -28.03 -27.75 2.05
N SER A 379 -27.49 -27.24 0.94
CA SER A 379 -27.48 -27.99 -0.33
C SER A 379 -26.59 -29.24 -0.22
N LEU A 380 -25.39 -29.11 0.38
CA LEU A 380 -24.48 -30.24 0.58
C LEU A 380 -25.06 -31.27 1.56
N GLU A 381 -25.47 -30.83 2.74
CA GLU A 381 -26.06 -31.69 3.78
C GLU A 381 -27.35 -32.35 3.28
N GLY A 382 -28.21 -31.58 2.60
CA GLY A 382 -29.46 -32.07 2.02
C GLY A 382 -29.25 -33.13 0.95
N LEU A 383 -28.28 -32.97 0.06
CA LEU A 383 -27.95 -33.99 -0.94
C LEU A 383 -27.39 -35.28 -0.32
N LYS A 384 -26.64 -35.18 0.79
CA LYS A 384 -26.18 -36.35 1.55
C LYS A 384 -27.35 -37.06 2.24
N ALA A 385 -28.32 -36.31 2.75
CA ALA A 385 -29.49 -36.84 3.45
C ALA A 385 -30.57 -37.40 2.50
N MET A 386 -30.67 -36.87 1.28
CA MET A 386 -31.70 -37.21 0.27
C MET A 386 -31.07 -37.77 -1.02
N PRO A 387 -30.61 -39.04 -1.02
CA PRO A 387 -29.91 -39.64 -2.17
C PRO A 387 -30.72 -39.66 -3.47
N GLU A 388 -32.05 -39.68 -3.39
CA GLU A 388 -32.94 -39.63 -4.55
C GLU A 388 -32.89 -38.29 -5.28
N VAL A 389 -32.73 -37.19 -4.54
CA VAL A 389 -32.53 -35.85 -5.12
C VAL A 389 -31.14 -35.79 -5.76
N LEU A 390 -30.11 -36.31 -5.08
CA LEU A 390 -28.77 -36.41 -5.66
C LEU A 390 -28.75 -37.22 -6.96
N ALA A 391 -29.35 -38.40 -6.97
CA ALA A 391 -29.44 -39.28 -8.13
C ALA A 391 -30.18 -38.60 -9.30
N LYS A 392 -31.21 -37.80 -9.02
CA LYS A 392 -31.92 -37.00 -10.03
C LYS A 392 -30.97 -36.05 -10.76
N TYR A 393 -30.12 -35.32 -10.03
CA TYR A 393 -29.19 -34.35 -10.63
C TYR A 393 -28.00 -35.02 -11.31
N GLN A 394 -27.42 -36.06 -10.71
CA GLN A 394 -26.36 -36.87 -11.33
C GLN A 394 -26.84 -37.53 -12.63
N LYS A 395 -28.11 -37.95 -12.70
CA LYS A 395 -28.71 -38.51 -13.92
C LYS A 395 -29.00 -37.44 -14.97
N ARG A 396 -29.47 -36.26 -14.54
CA ARG A 396 -29.81 -35.15 -15.43
C ARG A 396 -28.56 -34.55 -16.06
N TYR A 397 -27.62 -34.09 -15.24
CA TYR A 397 -26.43 -33.39 -15.70
C TYR A 397 -25.24 -34.35 -15.76
N LYS A 398 -24.91 -34.77 -16.99
CA LYS A 398 -23.82 -35.71 -17.27
C LYS A 398 -22.50 -35.02 -17.57
N TYR A 399 -22.57 -33.75 -17.99
CA TYR A 399 -21.41 -32.95 -18.36
C TYR A 399 -21.40 -31.64 -17.58
N TRP A 400 -20.45 -31.54 -16.66
CA TRP A 400 -20.23 -30.36 -15.84
C TRP A 400 -19.05 -29.59 -16.40
N SER A 401 -19.19 -28.27 -16.50
CA SER A 401 -18.08 -27.36 -16.80
C SER A 401 -18.05 -26.26 -15.74
N ILE A 402 -16.88 -26.05 -15.14
CA ILE A 402 -16.72 -25.12 -14.02
C ILE A 402 -15.57 -24.18 -14.35
N ASP A 403 -15.87 -22.89 -14.40
CA ASP A 403 -14.89 -21.81 -14.58
C ASP A 403 -14.42 -21.25 -13.23
N GLU A 404 -13.25 -20.60 -13.21
CA GLU A 404 -12.68 -19.92 -12.04
C GLU A 404 -12.52 -20.82 -10.79
N THR A 405 -12.24 -22.11 -10.97
CA THR A 405 -12.25 -23.10 -9.87
C THR A 405 -11.18 -22.86 -8.80
N GLN A 406 -10.16 -22.06 -9.08
CA GLN A 406 -9.19 -21.64 -8.07
C GLN A 406 -9.82 -20.84 -6.90
N ASP A 407 -10.97 -20.20 -7.12
CA ASP A 407 -11.65 -19.40 -6.11
C ASP A 407 -12.67 -20.22 -5.29
N ASN A 408 -12.77 -21.53 -5.55
CA ASN A 408 -13.70 -22.37 -4.82
C ASN A 408 -13.26 -22.56 -3.37
N SER A 409 -14.24 -22.53 -2.47
CA SER A 409 -14.06 -22.92 -1.07
C SER A 409 -14.14 -24.44 -0.88
N PRO A 410 -13.63 -24.99 0.24
CA PRO A 410 -13.83 -26.40 0.59
C PRO A 410 -15.30 -26.84 0.53
N LEU A 411 -16.22 -26.01 1.01
CA LEU A 411 -17.66 -26.28 0.96
C LEU A 411 -18.16 -26.44 -0.49
N GLN A 412 -17.75 -25.55 -1.39
CA GLN A 412 -18.13 -25.62 -2.81
C GLN A 412 -17.50 -26.83 -3.50
N TYR A 413 -16.24 -27.13 -3.18
CA TYR A 413 -15.54 -28.30 -3.71
C TYR A 413 -16.26 -29.61 -3.34
N GLU A 414 -16.64 -29.78 -2.07
CA GLU A 414 -17.37 -30.95 -1.60
C GLU A 414 -18.74 -31.09 -2.27
N LEU A 415 -19.49 -29.99 -2.38
CA LEU A 415 -20.78 -29.96 -3.06
C LEU A 415 -20.67 -30.39 -4.54
N LEU A 416 -19.70 -29.83 -5.26
CA LEU A 416 -19.48 -30.14 -6.68
C LEU A 416 -18.97 -31.57 -6.89
N SER A 417 -18.11 -32.05 -5.99
CA SER A 417 -17.62 -33.44 -6.01
C SER A 417 -18.75 -34.43 -5.79
N LEU A 418 -19.68 -34.13 -4.89
CA LEU A 418 -20.87 -34.95 -4.67
C LEU A 418 -21.79 -34.97 -5.89
N LEU A 419 -22.08 -33.81 -6.48
CA LEU A 419 -22.94 -33.66 -7.67
C LEU A 419 -22.39 -34.32 -8.92
N THR A 420 -21.07 -34.31 -9.11
CA THR A 420 -20.42 -34.91 -10.28
C THR A 420 -20.16 -36.41 -10.09
N GLY A 421 -19.99 -36.86 -8.86
CA GLY A 421 -19.72 -38.26 -8.55
C GLY A 421 -18.34 -38.74 -9.01
N LYS A 422 -18.08 -40.04 -8.81
CA LYS A 422 -16.77 -40.63 -9.13
C LYS A 422 -16.53 -40.78 -10.64
N GLU A 423 -17.56 -41.14 -11.39
CA GLU A 423 -17.48 -41.43 -12.83
C GLU A 423 -18.07 -40.34 -13.73
N GLY A 424 -18.52 -39.21 -13.17
CA GLY A 424 -19.11 -38.14 -13.96
C GLY A 424 -18.09 -37.38 -14.82
N ASN A 425 -18.57 -36.80 -15.93
CA ASN A 425 -17.74 -35.95 -16.78
C ASN A 425 -17.70 -34.55 -16.18
N LEU A 426 -16.50 -34.14 -15.76
CA LEU A 426 -16.27 -32.85 -15.12
C LEU A 426 -15.08 -32.16 -15.77
N PHE A 427 -15.34 -30.99 -16.34
CA PHE A 427 -14.37 -30.14 -16.99
C PHE A 427 -14.13 -28.88 -16.14
N VAL A 428 -13.02 -28.86 -15.43
CA VAL A 428 -12.62 -27.77 -14.54
C VAL A 428 -11.62 -26.87 -15.25
N VAL A 429 -11.85 -25.56 -15.20
CA VAL A 429 -10.94 -24.54 -15.70
C VAL A 429 -10.53 -23.64 -14.56
N GLY A 430 -9.23 -23.38 -14.44
CA GLY A 430 -8.72 -22.55 -13.38
C GLY A 430 -7.32 -22.02 -13.62
N ASP A 431 -6.96 -21.07 -12.79
CA ASP A 431 -5.63 -20.48 -12.72
C ASP A 431 -5.28 -20.18 -11.26
N ASP A 432 -4.53 -21.07 -10.63
CA ASP A 432 -4.06 -20.96 -9.24
C ASP A 432 -3.28 -19.65 -8.99
N ASP A 433 -2.65 -19.07 -10.01
CA ASP A 433 -1.94 -17.77 -9.91
C ASP A 433 -2.93 -16.57 -9.83
N GLN A 434 -4.23 -16.80 -10.10
CA GLN A 434 -5.29 -15.80 -10.01
C GLN A 434 -6.22 -16.00 -8.80
N SER A 435 -5.92 -16.90 -7.86
CA SER A 435 -6.71 -17.08 -6.64
C SER A 435 -6.49 -15.92 -5.67
N ILE A 436 -7.53 -15.09 -5.48
CA ILE A 436 -7.45 -13.83 -4.70
C ILE A 436 -8.67 -13.61 -3.78
N TYR A 437 -9.41 -14.68 -3.47
CA TYR A 437 -10.57 -14.63 -2.58
C TYR A 437 -10.37 -15.48 -1.32
N PHE A 438 -9.14 -15.55 -0.80
CA PHE A 438 -8.83 -16.36 0.38
C PHE A 438 -9.66 -15.91 1.59
N PHE A 439 -9.90 -14.61 1.75
CA PHE A 439 -10.77 -14.04 2.79
C PHE A 439 -12.24 -14.52 2.71
N ARG A 440 -12.68 -15.10 1.57
CA ARG A 440 -13.99 -15.76 1.41
C ARG A 440 -13.92 -17.29 1.56
N GLY A 441 -12.77 -17.81 2.00
CA GLY A 441 -12.52 -19.24 2.17
C GLY A 441 -11.98 -19.95 0.92
N ALA A 442 -11.60 -19.24 -0.14
CA ALA A 442 -10.96 -19.87 -1.30
C ALA A 442 -9.61 -20.51 -0.93
N GLN A 443 -9.28 -21.63 -1.58
CA GLN A 443 -8.02 -22.33 -1.34
C GLN A 443 -7.38 -22.76 -2.67
N PRO A 444 -6.30 -22.09 -3.13
CA PRO A 444 -5.63 -22.43 -4.38
C PRO A 444 -5.21 -23.90 -4.47
N GLY A 445 -4.83 -24.49 -3.33
CA GLY A 445 -4.45 -25.90 -3.22
C GLY A 445 -5.51 -26.90 -3.67
N LEU A 446 -6.81 -26.57 -3.56
CA LEU A 446 -7.89 -27.47 -4.01
C LEU A 446 -7.83 -27.72 -5.53
N LEU A 447 -7.43 -26.71 -6.30
CA LEU A 447 -7.25 -26.86 -7.75
C LEU A 447 -6.09 -27.81 -8.07
N LEU A 448 -5.02 -27.76 -7.26
CA LEU A 448 -3.86 -28.63 -7.39
C LEU A 448 -4.22 -30.08 -7.05
N GLU A 449 -4.88 -30.28 -5.91
CA GLU A 449 -5.38 -31.59 -5.46
C GLU A 449 -6.31 -32.24 -6.49
N TYR A 450 -7.15 -31.44 -7.16
CA TYR A 450 -8.02 -31.92 -8.22
C TYR A 450 -7.26 -32.54 -9.40
N GLY A 451 -6.09 -32.00 -9.75
CA GLY A 451 -5.28 -32.48 -10.88
C GLY A 451 -4.52 -33.78 -10.60
N ILE A 452 -4.29 -34.11 -9.33
CA ILE A 452 -3.61 -35.37 -8.97
C ILE A 452 -4.56 -36.56 -8.85
N LEU A 453 -5.87 -36.33 -8.73
CA LEU A 453 -6.89 -37.39 -8.67
C LEU A 453 -6.70 -38.43 -9.80
N ASP A 454 -6.97 -39.69 -9.46
CA ASP A 454 -6.83 -40.81 -10.40
C ASP A 454 -7.72 -40.59 -11.63
N ARG A 455 -7.19 -40.89 -12.82
CA ARG A 455 -7.85 -40.72 -14.14
C ARG A 455 -8.23 -39.27 -14.51
N THR A 456 -7.79 -38.25 -13.78
CA THR A 456 -7.93 -36.85 -14.22
C THR A 456 -6.93 -36.51 -15.32
N LYS A 457 -7.43 -36.07 -16.47
CA LYS A 457 -6.63 -35.53 -17.57
C LYS A 457 -6.26 -34.08 -17.28
N VAL A 458 -4.97 -33.75 -17.29
CA VAL A 458 -4.49 -32.38 -17.07
C VAL A 458 -4.06 -31.78 -18.40
N LEU A 459 -4.60 -30.60 -18.72
CA LEU A 459 -4.28 -29.82 -19.92
C LEU A 459 -3.81 -28.42 -19.52
N VAL A 460 -3.00 -27.80 -20.38
CA VAL A 460 -2.50 -26.44 -20.18
C VAL A 460 -2.78 -25.59 -21.41
N MET A 461 -3.28 -24.38 -21.17
CA MET A 461 -3.27 -23.27 -22.13
C MET A 461 -2.23 -22.26 -21.68
N SER A 462 -1.07 -22.29 -22.34
CA SER A 462 0.13 -21.53 -21.97
C SER A 462 0.18 -20.15 -22.63
N ARG A 463 -0.56 -19.96 -23.73
CA ARG A 463 -0.46 -18.76 -24.57
C ARG A 463 -1.42 -17.65 -24.12
N ASN A 464 -0.89 -16.47 -23.83
CA ASN A 464 -1.60 -15.22 -23.54
C ASN A 464 -1.82 -14.43 -24.85
N TYR A 465 -3.07 -14.14 -25.17
CA TYR A 465 -3.48 -13.36 -26.35
C TYR A 465 -3.82 -11.90 -26.03
N ARG A 466 -3.84 -11.53 -24.75
CA ARG A 466 -4.30 -10.23 -24.25
C ARG A 466 -3.18 -9.20 -24.23
N SER A 467 -2.06 -9.55 -23.60
CA SER A 467 -1.04 -8.62 -23.13
C SER A 467 0.19 -8.67 -24.02
N GLY A 468 0.84 -7.52 -24.18
CA GLY A 468 2.12 -7.44 -24.89
C GLY A 468 3.23 -8.24 -24.20
N SER A 469 4.24 -8.66 -24.97
CA SER A 469 5.27 -9.60 -24.53
C SER A 469 5.97 -9.18 -23.23
N ARG A 470 6.33 -7.90 -23.08
CA ARG A 470 7.03 -7.41 -21.89
C ARG A 470 6.19 -7.49 -20.62
N ILE A 471 4.88 -7.27 -20.72
CA ILE A 471 3.95 -7.42 -19.58
C ILE A 471 3.84 -8.91 -19.23
N VAL A 472 3.75 -9.77 -20.24
CA VAL A 472 3.66 -11.23 -20.07
C VAL A 472 4.91 -11.77 -19.41
N ASP A 473 6.10 -11.48 -19.93
CA ASP A 473 7.37 -12.01 -19.43
C ASP A 473 7.64 -11.52 -18.00
N MET A 474 7.41 -10.23 -17.73
CA MET A 474 7.55 -9.65 -16.39
C MET A 474 6.60 -10.31 -15.39
N ALA A 475 5.31 -10.40 -15.72
CA ALA A 475 4.33 -11.03 -14.85
C ALA A 475 4.59 -12.54 -14.66
N HIS A 476 5.11 -13.21 -15.69
CA HIS A 476 5.48 -14.62 -15.62
C HIS A 476 6.63 -14.85 -14.64
N GLN A 477 7.70 -14.06 -14.70
CA GLN A 477 8.82 -14.20 -13.75
C GLN A 477 8.39 -13.83 -12.33
N PHE A 478 7.62 -12.74 -12.17
CA PHE A 478 7.18 -12.25 -10.86
C PHE A 478 6.36 -13.27 -10.07
N ILE A 479 5.49 -14.03 -10.75
CA ILE A 479 4.63 -15.00 -10.07
C ILE A 479 5.34 -16.31 -9.72
N ARG A 480 6.53 -16.58 -10.27
CA ARG A 480 7.28 -17.83 -10.02
C ARG A 480 7.85 -17.93 -8.61
N GLU A 481 7.97 -16.81 -7.90
CA GLU A 481 8.39 -16.79 -6.49
C GLU A 481 7.33 -17.40 -5.55
N ASN A 482 6.09 -17.59 -6.00
CA ASN A 482 5.11 -18.37 -5.25
C ASN A 482 5.40 -19.87 -5.35
N SER A 483 5.30 -20.57 -4.23
CA SER A 483 5.60 -21.99 -4.09
C SER A 483 4.36 -22.88 -4.29
N GLN A 484 3.18 -22.43 -3.88
CA GLN A 484 1.94 -23.22 -3.97
C GLN A 484 1.23 -22.98 -5.31
N ARG A 485 1.88 -23.41 -6.41
CA ARG A 485 1.37 -23.21 -7.77
C ARG A 485 1.68 -24.37 -8.70
N ALA A 486 0.86 -24.53 -9.73
CA ALA A 486 1.15 -25.43 -10.83
C ALA A 486 2.24 -24.84 -11.74
N GLU A 487 3.20 -25.66 -12.15
CA GLU A 487 4.25 -25.21 -13.06
C GLU A 487 3.71 -25.03 -14.49
N LYS A 488 3.33 -23.80 -14.81
CA LYS A 488 2.85 -23.39 -16.12
C LYS A 488 3.69 -22.22 -16.66
N ASN A 489 4.07 -22.35 -17.93
CA ASN A 489 4.76 -21.29 -18.67
C ASN A 489 3.71 -20.36 -19.30
N MET A 490 3.86 -19.06 -19.11
CA MET A 490 3.01 -18.08 -19.76
C MET A 490 3.75 -17.50 -20.97
N LEU A 491 3.27 -17.79 -22.17
CA LEU A 491 3.89 -17.39 -23.44
C LEU A 491 3.06 -16.28 -24.08
N PHE A 492 3.70 -15.26 -24.65
CA PHE A 492 2.97 -14.21 -25.35
C PHE A 492 2.56 -14.62 -26.78
N GLN A 493 1.51 -13.99 -27.29
CA GLN A 493 1.16 -14.02 -28.71
C GLN A 493 1.85 -12.85 -29.43
N ALA A 494 2.61 -13.15 -30.49
CA ALA A 494 3.35 -12.11 -31.23
C ALA A 494 2.46 -10.96 -31.76
N ALA A 495 1.21 -11.26 -32.12
CA ALA A 495 0.23 -10.27 -32.58
C ALA A 495 -0.16 -9.23 -31.51
N SER A 496 0.06 -9.51 -30.23
CA SER A 496 -0.22 -8.58 -29.12
C SER A 496 0.86 -7.48 -28.98
N GLY A 497 1.97 -7.58 -29.72
CA GLY A 497 3.06 -6.61 -29.69
C GLY A 497 3.88 -6.67 -28.40
N PRO A 498 4.87 -5.75 -28.22
CA PRO A 498 5.75 -5.79 -27.06
C PRO A 498 5.10 -5.28 -25.77
N GLY A 499 4.09 -4.41 -25.87
CA GLY A 499 3.55 -3.69 -24.72
C GLY A 499 4.58 -2.75 -24.06
N GLN A 500 4.15 -2.04 -23.02
CA GLN A 500 4.99 -1.10 -22.26
C GLN A 500 4.68 -1.22 -20.78
N VAL A 501 5.74 -1.25 -19.96
CA VAL A 501 5.64 -1.14 -18.49
C VAL A 501 6.43 0.09 -18.06
N ASN A 502 5.83 0.96 -17.25
CA ASN A 502 6.46 2.15 -16.71
C ASN A 502 6.39 2.17 -15.18
N PHE A 503 7.54 2.33 -14.53
CA PHE A 503 7.64 2.52 -13.08
C PHE A 503 7.74 4.02 -12.79
N ILE A 504 6.65 4.61 -12.30
CA ILE A 504 6.52 6.05 -12.06
C ILE A 504 6.65 6.31 -10.56
N THR A 505 7.87 6.16 -10.05
CA THR A 505 8.18 6.24 -8.61
C THR A 505 8.69 7.61 -8.16
N GLN A 506 8.92 8.53 -9.09
CA GLN A 506 9.48 9.87 -8.85
C GLN A 506 8.41 10.96 -8.72
N LEU A 507 7.16 10.60 -8.40
CA LEU A 507 6.12 11.61 -8.21
C LEU A 507 6.36 12.33 -6.88
N PRO A 508 6.62 13.66 -6.88
CA PRO A 508 7.06 14.36 -5.68
C PRO A 508 5.96 14.46 -4.61
N ASN A 509 4.70 14.38 -5.02
CA ASN A 509 3.54 14.46 -4.12
C ASN A 509 2.29 13.85 -4.79
N VAL A 510 1.25 13.65 -3.98
CA VAL A 510 -0.04 13.09 -4.42
C VAL A 510 -0.73 13.89 -5.52
N GLN A 511 -0.50 15.21 -5.58
CA GLN A 511 -1.12 16.05 -6.63
C GLN A 511 -0.57 15.69 -8.02
N SER A 512 0.72 15.36 -8.08
CA SER A 512 1.36 14.88 -9.31
C SER A 512 0.75 13.55 -9.77
N GLN A 513 0.42 12.64 -8.86
CA GLN A 513 -0.30 11.40 -9.18
C GLN A 513 -1.68 11.70 -9.81
N TYR A 514 -2.49 12.57 -9.19
CA TYR A 514 -3.83 12.89 -9.71
C TYR A 514 -3.76 13.59 -11.07
N ARG A 515 -2.82 14.53 -11.26
CA ARG A 515 -2.59 15.21 -12.54
C ARG A 515 -2.15 14.22 -13.63
N TYR A 516 -1.32 13.25 -13.28
CA TYR A 516 -0.89 12.20 -14.19
C TYR A 516 -2.09 11.35 -14.67
N ILE A 517 -2.93 10.89 -13.74
CA ILE A 517 -4.12 10.10 -14.04
C ILE A 517 -5.08 10.88 -14.96
N VAL A 518 -5.36 12.15 -14.64
CA VAL A 518 -6.23 13.02 -15.46
C VAL A 518 -5.65 13.19 -16.88
N ALA A 519 -4.32 13.36 -17.00
CA ALA A 519 -3.68 13.48 -18.30
C ALA A 519 -3.83 12.19 -19.14
N LYS A 520 -3.68 11.02 -18.51
CA LYS A 520 -3.85 9.71 -19.18
C LYS A 520 -5.29 9.39 -19.51
N ALA A 521 -6.23 9.78 -18.67
CA ALA A 521 -7.65 9.67 -18.96
C ALA A 521 -8.03 10.46 -20.22
N ARG A 522 -7.57 11.72 -20.34
CA ARG A 522 -7.77 12.54 -21.56
C ARG A 522 -7.09 11.97 -22.79
N GLU A 523 -5.94 11.33 -22.61
CA GLU A 523 -5.26 10.65 -23.71
C GLU A 523 -6.08 9.48 -24.23
N CYS A 524 -6.65 8.68 -23.34
CA CYS A 524 -7.49 7.54 -23.70
C CYS A 524 -8.81 7.96 -24.34
N GLU A 525 -9.48 8.99 -23.82
CA GLU A 525 -10.69 9.56 -24.44
C GLU A 525 -10.43 10.02 -25.88
N ARG A 526 -9.29 10.68 -26.14
CA ARG A 526 -8.90 11.10 -27.51
C ARG A 526 -8.60 9.94 -28.44
N GLN A 527 -8.04 8.85 -27.92
CA GLN A 527 -7.66 7.68 -28.70
C GLN A 527 -8.79 6.66 -28.87
N GLY A 528 -9.90 6.82 -28.15
CA GLY A 528 -10.96 5.81 -28.07
C GLY A 528 -10.48 4.50 -27.43
N THR A 529 -9.52 4.58 -26.51
CA THR A 529 -8.96 3.43 -25.78
C THR A 529 -9.46 3.38 -24.35
N THR A 530 -9.30 2.22 -23.71
CA THR A 530 -9.78 2.00 -22.34
C THR A 530 -8.67 2.19 -21.31
N LEU A 531 -9.00 2.88 -20.20
CA LEU A 531 -8.10 3.11 -19.07
C LEU A 531 -8.71 2.50 -17.79
N ALA A 532 -7.90 1.77 -17.02
CA ALA A 532 -8.23 1.43 -15.65
C ALA A 532 -7.25 2.02 -14.66
N VAL A 533 -7.78 2.62 -13.59
CA VAL A 533 -7.03 2.96 -12.38
C VAL A 533 -7.32 1.87 -11.36
N ILE A 534 -6.30 1.09 -11.02
CA ILE A 534 -6.39 -0.07 -10.14
C ILE A 534 -5.72 0.23 -8.79
N TYR A 535 -6.42 -0.10 -7.71
CA TYR A 535 -6.00 0.22 -6.33
C TYR A 535 -6.34 -0.91 -5.36
N ARG A 536 -5.70 -0.94 -4.19
CA ARG A 536 -5.96 -1.96 -3.16
C ARG A 536 -7.19 -1.65 -2.31
N VAL A 537 -7.34 -0.38 -1.90
CA VAL A 537 -8.36 0.10 -0.96
C VAL A 537 -9.18 1.21 -1.61
N ASN A 538 -10.51 1.19 -1.45
CA ASN A 538 -11.43 2.12 -2.11
C ASN A 538 -11.11 3.61 -1.86
N ALA A 539 -10.55 3.95 -0.69
CA ALA A 539 -10.13 5.31 -0.36
C ALA A 539 -9.13 5.92 -1.36
N SER A 540 -8.28 5.13 -2.03
CA SER A 540 -7.29 5.61 -3.00
C SER A 540 -7.89 6.39 -4.16
N VAL A 541 -9.10 6.04 -4.60
CA VAL A 541 -9.74 6.70 -5.75
C VAL A 541 -10.69 7.81 -5.39
N PHE A 542 -11.06 7.95 -4.12
CA PHE A 542 -11.87 9.09 -3.67
C PHE A 542 -11.33 10.43 -4.21
N PRO A 543 -10.04 10.80 -4.05
CA PRO A 543 -9.52 12.02 -4.66
C PRO A 543 -9.55 11.98 -6.20
N VAL A 544 -9.22 10.85 -6.83
CA VAL A 544 -9.22 10.71 -8.30
C VAL A 544 -10.58 11.05 -8.89
N MET A 545 -11.68 10.63 -8.26
CA MET A 545 -13.05 10.94 -8.71
C MET A 545 -13.29 12.44 -8.80
N PHE A 546 -12.96 13.19 -7.75
CA PHE A 546 -13.14 14.65 -7.72
C PHE A 546 -12.26 15.35 -8.75
N TRP A 547 -11.05 14.87 -9.00
CA TRP A 547 -10.16 15.41 -10.03
C TRP A 547 -10.65 15.13 -11.46
N LEU A 548 -11.13 13.92 -11.74
CA LEU A 548 -11.74 13.56 -13.03
C LEU A 548 -13.01 14.38 -13.28
N LYS A 549 -13.88 14.50 -12.27
CA LYS A 549 -15.10 15.30 -12.34
C LYS A 549 -14.80 16.78 -12.57
N LYS A 550 -13.85 17.36 -11.83
CA LYS A 550 -13.38 18.73 -12.07
C LYS A 550 -12.81 18.92 -13.48
N ALA A 551 -12.20 17.88 -14.04
CA ALA A 551 -11.65 17.89 -15.39
C ALA A 551 -12.69 17.64 -16.50
N GLY A 552 -13.94 17.33 -16.15
CA GLY A 552 -15.03 17.01 -17.09
C GLY A 552 -14.93 15.62 -17.72
N ILE A 553 -14.23 14.68 -17.07
CA ILE A 553 -13.96 13.34 -17.61
C ILE A 553 -14.96 12.35 -17.02
N SER A 554 -15.65 11.61 -17.89
CA SER A 554 -16.58 10.58 -17.46
C SER A 554 -15.83 9.32 -17.06
N PHE A 555 -16.30 8.63 -16.01
CA PHE A 555 -15.69 7.40 -15.53
C PHE A 555 -16.73 6.43 -14.96
N ARG A 556 -16.39 5.14 -15.01
CA ARG A 556 -17.16 4.04 -14.44
C ARG A 556 -16.58 3.64 -13.09
N MET A 557 -17.45 3.37 -12.12
CA MET A 557 -17.10 2.79 -10.83
C MET A 557 -18.22 1.86 -10.35
N ASN A 558 -17.87 0.79 -9.64
CA ASN A 558 -18.85 -0.05 -8.96
C ASN A 558 -19.31 0.67 -7.69
N GLY A 559 -20.56 1.14 -7.60
CA GLY A 559 -21.39 1.45 -6.42
C GLY A 559 -20.86 2.10 -5.12
N TYR A 560 -19.58 2.00 -4.78
CA TYR A 560 -19.03 2.20 -3.43
C TYR A 560 -18.73 3.67 -3.06
N TYR A 561 -19.29 4.64 -3.78
CA TYR A 561 -19.03 6.05 -3.45
C TYR A 561 -19.50 6.38 -2.04
N LYS A 562 -20.73 5.96 -1.70
CA LYS A 562 -21.34 6.21 -0.39
C LYS A 562 -20.51 5.58 0.73
N ASP A 563 -20.02 4.37 0.49
CA ASP A 563 -19.24 3.59 1.45
C ASP A 563 -17.94 4.32 1.80
N VAL A 564 -17.21 4.79 0.78
CA VAL A 564 -15.98 5.58 1.02
C VAL A 564 -16.30 6.96 1.61
N ALA A 565 -17.28 7.67 1.06
CA ALA A 565 -17.66 9.01 1.48
C ALA A 565 -18.15 9.05 2.93
N TYR A 566 -18.77 7.97 3.42
CA TYR A 566 -19.32 7.86 4.78
C TYR A 566 -18.48 7.01 5.72
N SER A 567 -17.27 6.61 5.32
CA SER A 567 -16.25 6.13 6.24
C SER A 567 -16.01 7.14 7.37
N LYS A 568 -15.60 6.68 8.55
CA LYS A 568 -15.48 7.48 9.79
C LYS A 568 -14.82 8.85 9.61
N CYS A 569 -13.64 8.88 8.96
CA CYS A 569 -12.85 10.09 8.75
C CYS A 569 -13.42 11.00 7.64
N ILE A 570 -13.71 10.43 6.47
CA ILE A 570 -14.19 11.20 5.30
C ILE A 570 -15.60 11.73 5.57
N GLY A 571 -16.46 10.89 6.14
CA GLY A 571 -17.84 11.21 6.52
C GLY A 571 -17.90 12.36 7.51
N MET A 572 -17.04 12.37 8.54
CA MET A 572 -16.91 13.50 9.47
C MET A 572 -16.71 14.82 8.70
N VAL A 573 -15.69 14.89 7.84
CA VAL A 573 -15.35 16.12 7.11
C VAL A 573 -16.51 16.55 6.21
N ILE A 574 -17.09 15.61 5.46
CA ILE A 574 -18.21 15.88 4.55
C ILE A 574 -19.45 16.37 5.32
N TRP A 575 -19.82 15.73 6.42
CA TRP A 575 -21.00 16.14 7.19
C TRP A 575 -20.80 17.51 7.83
N ILE A 576 -19.60 17.80 8.37
CA ILE A 576 -19.29 19.12 8.95
C ILE A 576 -19.30 20.20 7.86
N PHE A 577 -18.69 19.96 6.69
CA PHE A 577 -18.73 20.88 5.56
C PHE A 577 -20.15 21.13 5.07
N SER A 578 -20.96 20.06 4.98
CA SER A 578 -22.35 20.13 4.56
C SER A 578 -23.18 20.94 5.56
N LEU A 579 -22.97 20.75 6.87
CA LEU A 579 -23.63 21.51 7.92
C LEU A 579 -23.18 22.99 7.91
N ALA A 580 -21.89 23.26 7.66
CA ALA A 580 -21.38 24.62 7.52
C ALA A 580 -22.04 25.36 6.34
N CYS A 581 -22.36 24.64 5.26
CA CYS A 581 -23.07 25.17 4.10
C CYS A 581 -24.60 25.23 4.28
N ASN A 582 -25.16 24.38 5.16
CA ASN A 582 -26.58 24.30 5.50
C ASN A 582 -26.79 24.27 7.03
N PRO A 583 -26.59 25.42 7.72
CA PRO A 583 -26.59 25.49 9.19
C PRO A 583 -27.96 25.22 9.84
N GLY A 584 -29.04 25.15 9.06
CA GLY A 584 -30.38 24.79 9.53
C GLY A 584 -30.65 23.28 9.59
N SER A 585 -29.75 22.43 9.07
CA SER A 585 -30.01 21.00 8.94
C SER A 585 -29.87 20.24 10.27
N LEU A 586 -31.01 19.88 10.85
CA LEU A 586 -31.10 19.03 12.03
C LEU A 586 -30.48 17.64 11.80
N ASP A 587 -30.67 17.04 10.62
CA ASP A 587 -30.13 15.71 10.32
C ASP A 587 -28.61 15.69 10.21
N LEU A 588 -28.01 16.71 9.56
CA LEU A 588 -26.56 16.85 9.53
C LEU A 588 -26.01 17.16 10.94
N PHE A 589 -26.73 17.98 11.70
CA PHE A 589 -26.33 18.28 13.07
C PHE A 589 -26.30 17.03 13.96
N LYS A 590 -27.30 16.15 13.86
CA LYS A 590 -27.32 14.86 14.57
C LYS A 590 -26.06 14.03 14.32
N LYS A 591 -25.57 14.00 13.07
CA LYS A 591 -24.35 13.28 12.66
C LYS A 591 -23.08 13.95 13.18
N CYS A 592 -23.03 15.28 13.18
CA CYS A 592 -21.83 16.05 13.53
C CYS A 592 -21.67 16.37 15.03
N ARG A 593 -22.74 16.29 15.84
CA ARG A 593 -22.77 16.90 17.19
C ARG A 593 -21.62 16.51 18.11
N PHE A 594 -21.15 15.26 18.02
CA PHE A 594 -20.05 14.75 18.84
C PHE A 594 -18.70 15.31 18.40
N TRP A 595 -18.47 15.37 17.09
CA TRP A 595 -17.23 15.90 16.49
C TRP A 595 -17.13 17.41 16.66
N LEU A 596 -18.26 18.12 16.68
CA LEU A 596 -18.31 19.56 16.97
C LEU A 596 -18.15 19.90 18.46
N LYS A 597 -18.03 18.88 19.33
CA LYS A 597 -17.96 19.04 20.80
C LYS A 597 -19.09 19.89 21.38
N ALA A 598 -20.27 19.87 20.73
CA ALA A 598 -21.43 20.65 21.16
C ALA A 598 -22.03 20.16 22.50
N CYS A 599 -21.58 18.99 23.00
CA CYS A 599 -21.93 18.43 24.31
C CYS A 599 -23.43 18.26 24.56
N ILE A 600 -24.19 17.88 23.52
CA ILE A 600 -25.65 17.74 23.59
C ILE A 600 -26.05 16.29 23.87
N SER A 601 -26.83 16.09 24.94
CA SER A 601 -27.40 14.79 25.31
C SER A 601 -28.57 14.38 24.41
N ASP A 602 -28.91 13.09 24.40
CA ASP A 602 -30.04 12.58 23.62
C ASP A 602 -31.38 13.22 24.05
N GLU A 603 -31.58 13.46 25.35
CA GLU A 603 -32.75 14.17 25.87
C GLU A 603 -32.83 15.63 25.38
N ALA A 604 -31.69 16.32 25.30
CA ALA A 604 -31.62 17.67 24.74
C ALA A 604 -31.86 17.66 23.22
N MET A 605 -31.42 16.61 22.53
CA MET A 605 -31.73 16.41 21.11
C MET A 605 -33.23 16.22 20.88
N GLU A 606 -33.94 15.40 21.66
CA GLU A 606 -35.40 15.25 21.52
C GLU A 606 -36.14 16.59 21.67
N LYS A 607 -35.72 17.42 22.63
CA LYS A 607 -36.26 18.78 22.82
C LYS A 607 -35.95 19.69 21.62
N LEU A 608 -34.73 19.59 21.07
CA LEU A 608 -34.35 20.32 19.86
C LEU A 608 -35.20 19.91 18.66
N GLU A 609 -35.41 18.61 18.45
CA GLU A 609 -36.23 18.07 17.37
C GLU A 609 -37.67 18.57 17.47
N ALA A 610 -38.26 18.57 18.66
CA ALA A 610 -39.59 19.11 18.90
C ALA A 610 -39.68 20.60 18.56
N LYS A 611 -38.65 21.40 18.90
CA LYS A 611 -38.57 22.82 18.52
C LYS A 611 -38.44 23.01 16.99
N CYS A 612 -37.68 22.15 16.31
CA CYS A 612 -37.44 22.25 14.86
C CYS A 612 -38.68 21.89 14.03
N LYS A 613 -39.53 20.96 14.48
CA LYS A 613 -40.72 20.50 13.73
C LYS A 613 -41.71 21.62 13.37
N ASN A 614 -41.72 22.71 14.12
CA ASN A 614 -42.70 23.80 13.98
C ASN A 614 -42.07 25.14 13.60
N ASN A 615 -40.75 25.20 13.33
CA ASN A 615 -40.03 26.46 13.09
C ASN A 615 -39.08 26.33 11.91
N HIS A 616 -38.94 27.40 11.13
CA HIS A 616 -37.85 27.51 10.16
C HIS A 616 -36.53 27.72 10.91
N VAL A 617 -35.59 26.78 10.79
CA VAL A 617 -34.30 26.84 11.48
C VAL A 617 -33.24 27.38 10.53
N SER A 618 -32.72 28.58 10.80
CA SER A 618 -31.61 29.16 10.04
C SER A 618 -30.23 28.80 10.63
N ASP A 619 -30.16 28.55 11.94
CA ASP A 619 -28.95 28.14 12.66
C ASP A 619 -29.32 27.19 13.81
N ILE A 620 -29.02 25.90 13.62
CA ILE A 620 -29.35 24.83 14.56
C ILE A 620 -28.56 24.94 15.88
N LEU A 621 -27.33 25.48 15.83
CA LEU A 621 -26.47 25.62 17.01
C LEU A 621 -26.94 26.76 17.91
N SER A 622 -27.41 27.86 17.34
CA SER A 622 -28.06 28.93 18.11
C SER A 622 -29.29 28.40 18.84
N LEU A 623 -30.15 27.65 18.14
CA LEU A 623 -31.36 27.06 18.71
C LEU A 623 -31.04 26.02 19.79
N ALA A 624 -29.98 25.23 19.60
CA ALA A 624 -29.51 24.27 20.60
C ALA A 624 -28.96 24.96 21.86
N GLY A 625 -28.21 26.06 21.71
CA GLY A 625 -27.67 26.83 22.84
C GLY A 625 -28.72 27.48 23.74
N GLU A 626 -29.97 27.60 23.26
CA GLU A 626 -31.11 28.08 24.05
C GLU A 626 -31.75 26.99 24.93
N LEU A 627 -31.36 25.71 24.77
CA LEU A 627 -31.96 24.62 25.54
C LEU A 627 -31.43 24.55 26.98
N HIS A 628 -30.14 24.87 27.18
CA HIS A 628 -29.51 24.82 28.50
C HIS A 628 -28.23 25.67 28.54
N ASP A 629 -27.97 26.34 29.67
CA ASP A 629 -26.81 27.24 29.80
C ASP A 629 -25.47 26.51 29.67
N ASN A 630 -25.35 25.30 30.21
CA ASN A 630 -24.12 24.49 30.15
C ASN A 630 -23.64 24.13 28.72
N ILE A 631 -24.53 24.11 27.72
CA ILE A 631 -24.16 23.81 26.33
C ILE A 631 -24.01 25.08 25.47
N ARG A 632 -24.43 26.24 25.99
CA ARG A 632 -24.46 27.50 25.23
C ARG A 632 -23.06 27.93 24.74
N SER A 633 -22.03 27.78 25.56
CA SER A 633 -20.64 28.08 25.18
C SER A 633 -20.15 27.12 24.08
N HIS A 634 -20.34 25.82 24.28
CA HIS A 634 -19.97 24.78 23.33
C HIS A 634 -20.66 24.96 21.96
N CYS A 635 -21.96 25.29 21.95
CA CYS A 635 -22.67 25.59 20.71
C CYS A 635 -22.16 26.87 20.02
N ARG A 636 -21.75 27.88 20.80
CA ARG A 636 -21.15 29.11 20.25
C ARG A 636 -19.82 28.82 19.57
N GLU A 637 -18.93 28.09 20.25
CA GLU A 637 -17.61 27.68 19.73
C GLU A 637 -17.76 26.83 18.45
N ALA A 638 -18.66 25.84 18.47
CA ALA A 638 -18.99 25.05 17.28
C ALA A 638 -19.49 25.95 16.13
N GLY A 639 -20.32 26.96 16.43
CA GLY A 639 -20.82 27.89 15.42
C GLY A 639 -19.73 28.80 14.84
N GLU A 640 -18.78 29.23 15.67
CA GLU A 640 -17.60 29.99 15.23
C GLU A 640 -16.70 29.15 14.33
N LEU A 641 -16.46 27.88 14.70
CA LEU A 641 -15.76 26.92 13.87
C LEU A 641 -16.43 26.81 12.49
N LEU A 642 -17.73 26.47 12.42
CA LEU A 642 -18.46 26.33 11.15
C LEU A 642 -18.38 27.60 10.27
N ARG A 643 -18.54 28.78 10.87
CA ARG A 643 -18.41 30.06 10.15
C ARG A 643 -17.00 30.32 9.64
N SER A 644 -15.98 29.83 10.34
CA SER A 644 -14.58 29.98 9.90
C SER A 644 -14.26 29.04 8.74
N LEU A 645 -14.76 27.80 8.76
CA LEU A 645 -14.51 26.79 7.72
C LEU A 645 -14.98 27.24 6.33
N VAL A 646 -16.17 27.86 6.21
CA VAL A 646 -16.70 28.32 4.92
C VAL A 646 -15.85 29.43 4.28
N LYS A 647 -15.02 30.12 5.08
CA LYS A 647 -14.10 31.18 4.61
C LYS A 647 -12.74 30.64 4.18
N MET A 648 -12.41 29.40 4.53
CA MET A 648 -11.16 28.74 4.17
C MET A 648 -11.29 28.02 2.83
N THR A 649 -10.15 27.64 2.23
CA THR A 649 -10.16 26.63 1.17
C THR A 649 -10.58 25.27 1.74
N PRO A 650 -11.19 24.37 0.95
CA PRO A 650 -11.58 23.03 1.41
C PRO A 650 -10.41 22.27 2.04
N PHE A 651 -9.21 22.38 1.45
CA PHE A 651 -8.02 21.71 1.96
C PHE A 651 -7.64 22.22 3.36
N GLN A 652 -7.59 23.55 3.56
CA GLN A 652 -7.28 24.14 4.86
C GLN A 652 -8.35 23.80 5.90
N ALA A 653 -9.63 23.86 5.51
CA ALA A 653 -10.75 23.52 6.38
C ALA A 653 -10.67 22.04 6.83
N ALA A 654 -10.43 21.11 5.90
CA ALA A 654 -10.32 19.69 6.20
C ALA A 654 -9.11 19.40 7.08
N LYS A 655 -7.96 19.98 6.75
CA LYS A 655 -6.73 19.88 7.55
C LYS A 655 -6.96 20.37 8.99
N THR A 656 -7.64 21.50 9.16
CA THR A 656 -7.97 22.05 10.48
C THR A 656 -8.85 21.10 11.31
N LEU A 657 -9.80 20.41 10.68
CA LEU A 657 -10.64 19.42 11.37
C LEU A 657 -9.83 18.18 11.78
N LEU A 658 -8.94 17.72 10.92
CA LEU A 658 -8.20 16.47 11.12
C LEU A 658 -7.07 16.61 12.14
N GLU A 659 -6.31 17.71 12.12
CA GLU A 659 -5.19 17.93 13.06
C GLU A 659 -5.64 18.05 14.53
N ASN A 660 -6.90 18.46 14.77
CA ASN A 660 -7.41 18.69 16.12
C ASN A 660 -8.10 17.47 16.75
N ASP A 661 -8.70 16.60 15.94
CA ASP A 661 -9.67 15.61 16.43
C ASP A 661 -9.47 14.19 15.88
N TYR A 662 -8.55 13.97 14.94
CA TYR A 662 -8.37 12.66 14.31
C TYR A 662 -6.89 12.25 14.19
N ILE A 663 -6.50 11.20 14.92
CA ILE A 663 -5.17 10.59 14.82
C ILE A 663 -5.35 9.23 14.12
N PRO A 664 -4.84 9.04 12.88
CA PRO A 664 -4.95 7.77 12.19
C PRO A 664 -4.01 6.74 12.82
N GLU A 665 -4.53 5.58 13.19
CA GLU A 665 -3.76 4.52 13.87
C GLU A 665 -3.38 3.38 12.90
N SER A 666 -4.15 3.19 11.83
CA SER A 666 -3.88 2.18 10.80
C SER A 666 -3.47 2.79 9.44
N PRO A 667 -2.74 2.03 8.58
CA PRO A 667 -2.42 2.44 7.21
C PRO A 667 -3.67 2.81 6.39
N GLY A 668 -4.77 2.07 6.57
CA GLY A 668 -6.04 2.37 5.94
C GLY A 668 -6.60 3.72 6.38
N GLU A 669 -6.59 4.04 7.68
CA GLU A 669 -7.04 5.34 8.17
C GLU A 669 -6.16 6.50 7.71
N ARG A 670 -4.83 6.30 7.62
CA ARG A 670 -3.91 7.28 7.01
C ARG A 670 -4.30 7.57 5.57
N LEU A 671 -4.59 6.52 4.79
CA LEU A 671 -5.07 6.68 3.42
C LEU A 671 -6.39 7.46 3.34
N HIS A 672 -7.35 7.24 4.25
CA HIS A 672 -8.60 8.02 4.29
C HIS A 672 -8.35 9.52 4.56
N VAL A 673 -7.41 9.84 5.45
CA VAL A 673 -6.97 11.22 5.71
C VAL A 673 -6.40 11.84 4.43
N TYR A 674 -5.47 11.15 3.76
CA TYR A 674 -4.88 11.65 2.52
C TYR A 674 -5.91 11.77 1.38
N ALA A 675 -6.88 10.84 1.33
CA ALA A 675 -7.93 10.81 0.33
C ALA A 675 -8.84 12.03 0.41
N VAL A 676 -9.34 12.38 1.60
CA VAL A 676 -10.22 13.56 1.77
C VAL A 676 -9.45 14.86 1.53
N LEU A 677 -8.21 14.95 1.99
CA LEU A 677 -7.33 16.08 1.70
C LEU A 677 -7.08 16.21 0.19
N GLY A 678 -6.86 15.09 -0.52
CA GLY A 678 -6.64 15.06 -1.97
C GLY A 678 -7.87 15.48 -2.78
N ALA A 679 -9.05 15.06 -2.34
CA ALA A 679 -10.33 15.41 -2.95
C ALA A 679 -10.68 16.90 -2.78
N CYS A 680 -10.15 17.55 -1.74
CA CYS A 680 -10.35 18.96 -1.46
C CYS A 680 -9.53 19.90 -2.36
N LEU A 681 -8.35 19.46 -2.84
CA LEU A 681 -7.41 20.28 -3.61
C LEU A 681 -7.94 20.93 -4.92
N PRO A 682 -8.79 20.27 -5.73
CA PRO A 682 -9.25 20.86 -6.99
C PRO A 682 -10.34 21.94 -6.83
N TYR A 683 -10.81 22.22 -5.60
CA TYR A 683 -11.90 23.17 -5.33
C TYR A 683 -11.42 24.40 -4.56
N ARG A 684 -12.07 25.55 -4.81
CA ARG A 684 -11.67 26.82 -4.18
C ARG A 684 -12.41 27.12 -2.89
N THR A 685 -13.67 26.68 -2.78
CA THR A 685 -14.53 26.94 -1.62
C THR A 685 -15.19 25.66 -1.12
N VAL A 686 -15.50 25.61 0.18
CA VAL A 686 -16.20 24.46 0.80
C VAL A 686 -17.52 24.17 0.10
N ARG A 687 -18.23 25.22 -0.34
CA ARG A 687 -19.52 25.10 -1.05
C ARG A 687 -19.37 24.38 -2.40
N GLU A 688 -18.30 24.67 -3.17
CA GLU A 688 -18.04 23.95 -4.43
C GLU A 688 -17.76 22.46 -4.20
N PHE A 689 -16.99 22.13 -3.16
CA PHE A 689 -16.70 20.74 -2.81
C PHE A 689 -17.97 19.97 -2.38
N VAL A 690 -18.81 20.59 -1.55
CA VAL A 690 -20.10 20.00 -1.12
C VAL A 690 -21.04 19.79 -2.30
N ALA A 691 -21.10 20.74 -3.24
CA ALA A 691 -21.90 20.58 -4.46
C ALA A 691 -21.42 19.37 -5.29
N ALA A 692 -20.10 19.23 -5.49
CA ALA A 692 -19.55 18.08 -6.20
C ALA A 692 -19.86 16.74 -5.49
N HIS A 693 -19.81 16.71 -4.15
CA HIS A 693 -20.23 15.54 -3.36
C HIS A 693 -21.71 15.21 -3.58
N GLN A 694 -22.60 16.21 -3.58
CA GLN A 694 -24.03 16.01 -3.82
C GLN A 694 -24.30 15.42 -5.21
N GLU A 695 -23.65 15.94 -6.24
CA GLU A 695 -23.80 15.40 -7.59
C GLU A 695 -23.36 13.93 -7.66
N PHE A 696 -22.32 13.49 -6.93
CA PHE A 696 -21.95 12.07 -6.88
C PHE A 696 -22.98 11.17 -6.19
N LEU A 697 -23.86 11.72 -5.35
CA LEU A 697 -24.97 10.97 -4.76
C LEU A 697 -26.16 10.82 -5.72
N GLU A 698 -26.23 11.68 -6.74
CA GLU A 698 -27.30 11.76 -7.74
C GLU A 698 -26.91 11.11 -9.09
N ASP A 699 -25.62 11.10 -9.43
CA ASP A 699 -25.10 10.57 -10.68
C ASP A 699 -25.24 9.03 -10.76
N GLU A 700 -25.91 8.55 -11.81
CA GLU A 700 -25.94 7.14 -12.20
C GLU A 700 -24.69 6.75 -13.01
N ILE A 701 -24.37 5.46 -13.02
CA ILE A 701 -23.18 4.90 -13.65
C ILE A 701 -23.22 5.11 -15.18
N TYR A 702 -22.27 5.87 -15.73
CA TYR A 702 -22.13 6.05 -17.18
C TYR A 702 -21.22 4.98 -17.80
N ASP A 703 -21.55 4.54 -19.03
CA ASP A 703 -20.61 3.78 -19.86
C ASP A 703 -19.47 4.70 -20.30
N ALA A 704 -18.29 4.52 -19.70
CA ALA A 704 -17.15 5.42 -19.87
C ALA A 704 -15.85 4.65 -20.14
N PRO A 705 -14.92 5.22 -20.93
CA PRO A 705 -13.65 4.58 -21.27
C PRO A 705 -12.69 4.49 -20.06
N VAL A 706 -12.90 5.29 -19.03
CA VAL A 706 -12.12 5.28 -17.78
C VAL A 706 -12.87 4.45 -16.73
N THR A 707 -12.19 3.46 -16.14
CA THR A 707 -12.74 2.61 -15.09
C THR A 707 -11.91 2.73 -13.82
N LEU A 708 -12.56 2.97 -12.68
CA LEU A 708 -11.95 2.93 -11.35
C LEU A 708 -12.35 1.60 -10.71
N THR A 709 -11.38 0.74 -10.41
CA THR A 709 -11.68 -0.60 -9.87
C THR A 709 -10.61 -1.06 -8.87
N THR A 710 -11.01 -1.81 -7.85
CA THR A 710 -10.04 -2.46 -6.96
C THR A 710 -9.27 -3.56 -7.69
N MET A 711 -8.12 -3.98 -7.15
CA MET A 711 -7.41 -5.15 -7.65
C MET A 711 -8.32 -6.40 -7.71
N HIS A 712 -9.19 -6.60 -6.71
CA HIS A 712 -10.14 -7.73 -6.67
C HIS A 712 -11.20 -7.64 -7.76
N SER A 713 -11.89 -6.51 -7.85
CA SER A 713 -12.96 -6.28 -8.84
C SER A 713 -12.45 -6.14 -10.27
N SER A 714 -11.14 -6.01 -10.47
CA SER A 714 -10.51 -6.03 -11.80
C SER A 714 -10.46 -7.44 -12.42
N LYS A 715 -10.61 -8.50 -11.61
CA LYS A 715 -10.57 -9.88 -12.10
C LYS A 715 -11.64 -10.11 -13.17
N GLY A 716 -11.25 -10.78 -14.25
CA GLY A 716 -12.10 -10.99 -15.43
C GLY A 716 -12.20 -9.81 -16.40
N LEU A 717 -11.75 -8.60 -16.02
CA LEU A 717 -11.69 -7.43 -16.89
C LEU A 717 -10.34 -7.34 -17.64
N GLU A 718 -10.26 -6.41 -18.59
CA GLU A 718 -9.06 -6.12 -19.38
C GLU A 718 -9.14 -4.73 -20.02
N PHE A 719 -8.01 -4.01 -20.07
CA PHE A 719 -7.95 -2.61 -20.48
C PHE A 719 -6.72 -2.35 -21.37
N ASP A 720 -6.82 -1.41 -22.30
CA ASP A 720 -5.67 -0.99 -23.12
C ASP A 720 -4.54 -0.45 -22.23
N TRP A 721 -4.91 0.38 -21.26
CA TRP A 721 -4.02 1.03 -20.31
C TRP A 721 -4.46 0.71 -18.87
N VAL A 722 -3.51 0.30 -18.03
CA VAL A 722 -3.71 0.14 -16.58
C VAL A 722 -2.74 1.03 -15.82
N ILE A 723 -3.23 1.72 -14.78
CA ILE A 723 -2.42 2.46 -13.81
C ILE A 723 -2.67 1.86 -12.44
N ILE A 724 -1.65 1.28 -11.81
CA ILE A 724 -1.69 0.83 -10.41
C ILE A 724 -1.25 2.00 -9.53
N VAL A 725 -2.05 2.36 -8.52
CA VAL A 725 -1.79 3.50 -7.62
C VAL A 725 -1.69 3.07 -6.16
N ASP A 726 -1.00 3.89 -5.37
CA ASP A 726 -0.75 3.71 -3.94
C ASP A 726 -0.29 2.28 -3.57
N PRO A 727 0.77 1.72 -4.23
CA PRO A 727 1.27 0.39 -3.93
C PRO A 727 2.08 0.40 -2.64
N TRP A 728 1.43 0.64 -1.50
CA TRP A 728 2.10 0.71 -0.20
C TRP A 728 2.38 -0.68 0.36
N GLN A 729 3.55 -0.85 0.98
CA GLN A 729 3.93 -2.07 1.67
C GLN A 729 2.86 -2.46 2.71
N ASP A 730 2.47 -1.53 3.58
CA ASP A 730 1.50 -1.80 4.65
C ASP A 730 0.07 -2.10 4.15
N LEU A 731 -0.30 -1.70 2.93
CA LEU A 731 -1.63 -1.96 2.37
C LEU A 731 -1.69 -3.29 1.59
N LEU A 732 -0.59 -3.63 0.92
CA LEU A 732 -0.50 -4.81 0.07
C LEU A 732 0.08 -6.02 0.80
N ASP A 733 0.98 -5.81 1.74
CA ASP A 733 1.81 -6.83 2.36
C ASP A 733 1.75 -6.70 3.88
N MET A 734 0.64 -7.17 4.44
CA MET A 734 0.36 -7.19 5.87
C MET A 734 1.23 -8.26 6.56
N ASP A 735 2.53 -8.01 6.67
CA ASP A 735 3.48 -8.83 7.46
C ASP A 735 3.41 -8.55 8.98
N ILE A 736 2.36 -7.88 9.43
CA ILE A 736 2.04 -7.74 10.85
C ILE A 736 1.68 -9.14 11.36
N ARG A 737 2.56 -9.75 12.15
CA ARG A 737 2.21 -10.93 12.95
C ARG A 737 1.08 -10.51 13.90
N PRO A 738 -0.14 -11.05 13.75
CA PRO A 738 -1.20 -10.79 14.72
C PRO A 738 -0.76 -11.33 16.09
N ASP A 739 -1.45 -10.89 17.14
CA ASP A 739 -1.48 -11.60 18.42
C ASP A 739 -1.77 -13.10 18.15
N PRO A 740 -1.04 -14.06 18.73
CA PRO A 740 -1.25 -15.49 18.52
C PRO A 740 -2.71 -15.96 18.70
N ASP A 741 -3.47 -15.26 19.53
CA ASP A 741 -4.86 -15.55 19.83
C ASP A 741 -5.85 -14.74 18.96
N GLU A 742 -5.36 -13.89 18.05
CA GLU A 742 -6.19 -13.13 17.10
C GLU A 742 -6.61 -14.02 15.93
N PHE A 743 -7.90 -14.01 15.64
CA PHE A 743 -8.49 -14.66 14.51
C PHE A 743 -8.13 -13.92 13.23
N PHE A 744 -7.07 -14.37 12.60
CA PHE A 744 -6.52 -13.76 11.41
C PHE A 744 -6.19 -14.81 10.36
N PHE A 745 -6.66 -14.56 9.14
CA PHE A 745 -6.42 -15.45 8.02
C PHE A 745 -5.52 -14.75 7.03
N LYS A 746 -4.35 -15.36 6.78
CA LYS A 746 -3.40 -14.88 5.78
C LYS A 746 -2.95 -16.02 4.89
N ASP A 747 -3.06 -15.78 3.60
CA ASP A 747 -2.27 -16.48 2.60
C ASP A 747 -1.05 -15.60 2.27
N ALA A 748 0.14 -16.08 2.64
CA ALA A 748 1.39 -15.33 2.46
C ALA A 748 1.69 -15.02 0.98
N GLU A 749 1.11 -15.79 0.06
CA GLU A 749 1.33 -15.67 -1.39
C GLU A 749 0.20 -14.90 -2.11
N GLU A 750 -0.95 -14.67 -1.45
CA GLU A 750 -2.12 -14.03 -2.06
C GLU A 750 -1.84 -12.60 -2.49
N SER A 751 -1.10 -11.82 -1.70
CA SER A 751 -0.75 -10.44 -2.06
C SER A 751 0.03 -10.36 -3.39
N ARG A 752 0.90 -11.35 -3.66
CA ARG A 752 1.61 -11.46 -4.94
C ARG A 752 0.65 -11.80 -6.08
N ARG A 753 -0.27 -12.76 -5.86
CA ARG A 753 -1.33 -13.10 -6.84
C ARG A 753 -2.22 -11.90 -7.15
N LEU A 754 -2.55 -11.10 -6.15
CA LEU A 754 -3.36 -9.89 -6.29
C LEU A 754 -2.65 -8.85 -7.16
N PHE A 755 -1.36 -8.61 -6.92
CA PHE A 755 -0.56 -7.70 -7.74
C PHE A 755 -0.38 -8.23 -9.18
N TYR A 756 -0.18 -9.54 -9.34
CA TYR A 756 -0.13 -10.24 -10.63
C TYR A 756 -1.44 -10.10 -11.42
N VAL A 757 -2.60 -10.27 -10.76
CA VAL A 757 -3.92 -10.08 -11.39
C VAL A 757 -4.05 -8.65 -11.90
N ALA A 758 -3.70 -7.65 -11.08
CA ALA A 758 -3.76 -6.24 -11.44
C ALA A 758 -2.88 -5.92 -12.66
N ALA A 759 -1.62 -6.36 -12.65
CA ALA A 759 -0.69 -6.14 -13.76
C ALA A 759 -1.17 -6.81 -15.07
N THR A 760 -1.69 -8.03 -14.99
CA THR A 760 -2.17 -8.81 -16.16
C THR A 760 -3.53 -8.35 -16.71
N ARG A 761 -4.11 -7.28 -16.17
CA ARG A 761 -5.27 -6.61 -16.78
C ARG A 761 -4.88 -5.72 -17.96
N ALA A 762 -3.61 -5.30 -18.02
CA ALA A 762 -3.09 -4.43 -19.07
C ALA A 762 -2.91 -5.19 -20.39
N LYS A 763 -3.46 -4.65 -21.48
CA LYS A 763 -3.22 -5.14 -22.84
C LYS A 763 -1.94 -4.53 -23.42
N LYS A 764 -1.83 -3.20 -23.38
CA LYS A 764 -0.78 -2.44 -24.07
C LYS A 764 0.16 -1.73 -23.11
N VAL A 765 -0.37 -1.00 -22.12
CA VAL A 765 0.43 -0.17 -21.21
C VAL A 765 0.09 -0.47 -19.77
N LEU A 766 1.10 -0.68 -18.94
CA LEU A 766 1.03 -0.82 -17.50
C LEU A 766 1.89 0.27 -16.84
N ASP A 767 1.27 1.18 -16.10
CA ASP A 767 1.97 2.13 -15.25
C ASP A 767 1.82 1.73 -13.78
N ILE A 768 2.91 1.77 -13.03
CA ILE A 768 2.91 1.56 -11.58
C ILE A 768 3.38 2.87 -10.93
N CYS A 769 2.46 3.56 -10.25
CA CYS A 769 2.70 4.88 -9.67
C CYS A 769 2.98 4.77 -8.18
N ALA A 770 4.12 5.33 -7.74
CA ALA A 770 4.42 5.53 -6.32
C ALA A 770 4.78 7.00 -6.07
N VAL A 771 4.36 7.51 -4.90
CA VAL A 771 4.51 8.91 -4.53
C VAL A 771 5.53 9.03 -3.41
N ALA A 772 6.46 9.99 -3.53
CA ALA A 772 7.53 10.21 -2.58
C ALA A 772 7.07 10.83 -1.24
N ASN A 773 5.96 11.57 -1.25
CA ASN A 773 5.45 12.27 -0.08
C ASN A 773 3.92 12.45 -0.08
N TYR A 774 3.29 12.05 1.02
CA TYR A 774 1.88 12.25 1.34
C TYR A 774 1.75 13.30 2.45
N TYR A 775 1.60 14.57 2.06
CA TYR A 775 1.35 15.70 2.98
C TYR A 775 2.36 15.87 4.11
N GLY A 776 3.64 15.60 3.84
CA GLY A 776 4.74 15.67 4.80
C GLY A 776 5.21 14.30 5.27
N THR A 777 4.40 13.25 5.09
CA THR A 777 4.72 11.88 5.51
C THR A 777 5.26 11.08 4.33
N GLN A 778 6.17 10.14 4.58
CA GLN A 778 6.62 9.17 3.58
C GLN A 778 6.00 7.81 3.91
N GLU A 779 5.29 7.23 2.94
CA GLU A 779 4.78 5.87 3.02
C GLU A 779 5.74 4.94 2.28
N VAL A 780 5.91 3.72 2.78
CA VAL A 780 6.86 2.75 2.20
C VAL A 780 6.23 2.12 0.96
N THR A 781 6.88 2.29 -0.19
CA THR A 781 6.51 1.58 -1.44
C THR A 781 6.67 0.07 -1.25
N CYS A 782 5.73 -0.70 -1.77
CA CYS A 782 5.72 -2.16 -1.67
C CYS A 782 6.90 -2.78 -2.40
N ARG A 783 7.52 -3.80 -1.78
CA ARG A 783 8.65 -4.57 -2.34
C ARG A 783 8.38 -5.13 -3.73
N PHE A 784 7.13 -5.46 -4.05
CA PHE A 784 6.75 -5.98 -5.37
C PHE A 784 7.00 -4.99 -6.51
N VAL A 785 7.00 -3.68 -6.23
CA VAL A 785 7.32 -2.66 -7.25
C VAL A 785 8.79 -2.74 -7.65
N GLU A 786 9.69 -2.86 -6.68
CA GLU A 786 11.13 -2.99 -6.91
C GLU A 786 11.46 -4.32 -7.59
N GLU A 787 10.83 -5.41 -7.15
CA GLU A 787 11.00 -6.74 -7.73
C GLU A 787 10.59 -6.77 -9.21
N LEU A 788 9.42 -6.22 -9.55
CA LEU A 788 8.96 -6.11 -10.93
C LEU A 788 9.88 -5.23 -11.79
N ALA A 789 10.40 -4.14 -11.23
CA ALA A 789 11.34 -3.26 -11.93
C ALA A 789 12.64 -3.99 -12.26
N PHE A 790 13.19 -4.72 -11.29
CA PHE A 790 14.38 -5.54 -11.49
C PHE A 790 14.17 -6.64 -12.55
N ILE A 791 13.05 -7.36 -12.47
CA ILE A 791 12.65 -8.37 -13.46
C ILE A 791 12.54 -7.75 -14.86
N TYR A 792 11.87 -6.60 -14.97
CA TYR A 792 11.66 -5.92 -16.25
C TYR A 792 12.99 -5.48 -16.88
N ASP A 793 13.91 -4.91 -16.09
CA ASP A 793 15.24 -4.48 -16.56
C ASP A 793 16.08 -5.67 -17.05
N ALA A 794 16.02 -6.82 -16.37
CA ALA A 794 16.69 -8.05 -16.81
C ALA A 794 16.19 -8.52 -18.18
N ILE A 795 14.86 -8.58 -18.36
CA ILE A 795 14.22 -9.00 -19.62
C ILE A 795 14.59 -8.06 -20.77
N THR A 796 14.62 -6.74 -20.52
CA THR A 796 14.95 -5.77 -21.57
C THR A 796 16.44 -5.71 -21.93
N ASN A 797 17.33 -6.09 -21.00
CA ASN A 797 18.77 -6.19 -21.24
C ASN A 797 19.15 -7.50 -21.99
N GLU A 798 18.54 -8.64 -21.65
CA GLU A 798 18.80 -9.92 -22.36
C GLU A 798 18.36 -9.86 -23.83
N ALA A 799 17.21 -9.22 -24.12
CA ALA A 799 16.75 -9.02 -25.50
C ALA A 799 17.66 -8.09 -26.35
N ALA A 800 18.66 -7.45 -25.74
CA ALA A 800 19.69 -6.68 -26.43
C ALA A 800 20.98 -7.49 -26.72
N GLY A 801 21.10 -8.72 -26.22
CA GLY A 801 22.35 -9.52 -26.21
C GLY A 801 22.52 -10.64 -27.24
N GLU A 802 21.52 -10.95 -28.08
CA GLU A 802 21.66 -11.97 -29.14
C GLU A 802 22.07 -11.36 -30.49
N SER A 803 23.33 -10.93 -30.59
CA SER A 803 24.05 -10.86 -31.87
C SER A 803 25.56 -11.01 -31.65
N SER A 804 26.07 -12.18 -32.06
CA SER A 804 27.48 -12.55 -32.30
C SER A 804 28.52 -12.40 -31.18
N GLY A 805 28.97 -13.58 -30.76
CA GLY A 805 30.27 -13.99 -30.23
C GLY A 805 31.52 -13.09 -30.35
N ASP A 806 32.39 -13.38 -29.38
CA ASP A 806 33.79 -13.01 -29.15
C ASP A 806 34.08 -11.65 -28.52
N GLY A 807 34.60 -11.75 -27.29
CA GLY A 807 34.87 -10.64 -26.39
C GLY A 807 35.97 -9.71 -26.89
N ILE A 808 35.70 -8.42 -26.72
CA ILE A 808 36.61 -7.37 -26.31
C ILE A 808 35.70 -6.34 -25.61
N TYR A 809 35.96 -6.05 -24.34
CA TYR A 809 35.41 -4.85 -23.70
C TYR A 809 35.97 -3.65 -24.48
N SER A 810 35.15 -3.05 -25.34
CA SER A 810 35.43 -1.75 -25.95
C SER A 810 34.22 -0.85 -25.82
N ASP A 811 34.44 0.26 -25.11
CA ASP A 811 33.72 1.52 -25.21
C ASP A 811 33.30 1.83 -26.65
N ALA A 812 31.99 1.84 -26.91
CA ALA A 812 31.28 2.79 -27.77
C ALA A 812 29.79 2.44 -27.75
N GLY A 813 28.96 3.45 -27.48
CA GLY A 813 27.52 3.28 -27.27
C GLY A 813 26.70 2.99 -28.52
N ASP A 814 25.49 2.46 -28.33
CA ASP A 814 24.24 3.22 -28.45
C ASP A 814 23.03 2.36 -28.00
N SER A 815 22.04 3.04 -27.43
CA SER A 815 20.62 2.67 -27.31
C SER A 815 20.16 1.66 -26.24
N ARG A 816 19.44 2.16 -25.21
CA ARG A 816 17.95 2.09 -25.13
C ARG A 816 17.29 2.52 -23.82
N TYR A 817 18.02 3.06 -22.84
CA TYR A 817 17.39 3.72 -21.68
C TYR A 817 17.47 5.25 -21.84
N LYS A 818 16.41 5.84 -22.42
CA LYS A 818 16.14 7.28 -22.40
C LYS A 818 14.83 7.53 -21.66
N LEU A 819 14.91 7.64 -20.34
CA LEU A 819 13.90 8.37 -19.57
C LEU A 819 14.24 9.86 -19.65
N VAL A 820 13.90 10.49 -20.78
CA VAL A 820 13.88 11.95 -20.95
C VAL A 820 12.72 12.28 -21.85
N PHE A 821 11.64 12.87 -21.33
CA PHE A 821 10.88 13.79 -22.17
C PHE A 821 11.84 14.95 -22.43
N LYS A 822 12.39 15.02 -23.66
CA LYS A 822 13.07 16.24 -24.08
C LYS A 822 12.00 17.32 -24.06
N GLN A 823 12.09 18.21 -23.08
CA GLN A 823 11.31 19.43 -23.08
C GLN A 823 11.52 20.10 -24.44
N LYS A 824 10.45 20.25 -25.23
CA LYS A 824 10.53 20.98 -26.50
C LYS A 824 10.63 22.47 -26.19
N PHE A 825 11.53 23.12 -26.91
CA PHE A 825 11.77 24.55 -26.82
C PHE A 825 11.29 25.19 -28.11
N TYR A 826 10.46 26.22 -28.00
CA TYR A 826 9.83 26.87 -29.13
C TYR A 826 10.52 28.21 -29.34
N GLY A 827 11.36 28.28 -30.37
CA GLY A 827 12.06 29.51 -30.72
C GLY A 827 11.16 30.38 -31.59
N VAL A 828 10.78 31.55 -31.10
CA VAL A 828 10.13 32.59 -31.92
C VAL A 828 11.23 33.55 -32.36
N LYS A 829 11.59 33.48 -33.64
CA LYS A 829 12.60 34.35 -34.24
C LYS A 829 11.98 35.67 -34.70
N GLN A 830 10.76 35.62 -35.23
CA GLN A 830 9.97 36.81 -35.56
C GLN A 830 8.53 36.63 -35.08
N GLY A 831 8.08 37.57 -34.25
CA GLY A 831 6.78 37.59 -33.59
C GLY A 831 6.73 38.79 -32.64
N ARG A 832 5.65 38.93 -31.88
CA ARG A 832 5.44 39.99 -30.88
C ARG A 832 6.59 40.11 -29.87
N LYS A 833 7.18 38.98 -29.46
CA LYS A 833 8.39 38.95 -28.61
C LYS A 833 9.31 37.80 -29.03
N PRO A 834 10.46 38.07 -29.70
CA PRO A 834 11.44 37.03 -30.03
C PRO A 834 12.04 36.41 -28.78
N GLY A 835 12.14 35.09 -28.74
CA GLY A 835 12.56 34.37 -27.55
C GLY A 835 12.40 32.88 -27.66
N VAL A 836 12.96 32.16 -26.69
CA VAL A 836 12.78 30.71 -26.57
C VAL A 836 11.80 30.43 -25.45
N TYR A 837 10.74 29.72 -25.78
CA TYR A 837 9.64 29.41 -24.88
C TYR A 837 9.61 27.92 -24.57
N LYS A 838 9.16 27.56 -23.37
CA LYS A 838 9.15 26.17 -22.88
C LYS A 838 7.85 25.43 -23.20
N SER A 839 6.87 26.14 -23.75
CA SER A 839 5.60 25.58 -24.18
C SER A 839 5.15 26.18 -25.52
N TYR A 840 4.42 25.40 -26.31
CA TYR A 840 3.88 25.84 -27.59
C TYR A 840 2.88 26.99 -27.42
N ALA A 841 2.03 26.92 -26.39
CA ALA A 841 1.01 27.93 -26.15
C ALA A 841 1.59 29.33 -25.87
N GLU A 842 2.72 29.41 -25.15
CA GLU A 842 3.43 30.67 -24.93
C GLU A 842 4.01 31.23 -26.23
N ALA A 843 4.64 30.37 -27.03
CA ALA A 843 5.19 30.75 -28.33
C ALA A 843 4.10 31.17 -29.32
N GLU A 844 2.98 30.45 -29.35
CA GLU A 844 1.81 30.71 -30.19
C GLU A 844 1.18 32.07 -29.87
N GLN A 845 1.06 32.43 -28.60
CA GLN A 845 0.63 33.77 -28.18
C GLN A 845 1.55 34.89 -28.69
N GLN A 846 2.84 34.61 -28.87
CA GLN A 846 3.78 35.58 -29.41
C GLN A 846 3.69 35.72 -30.93
N VAL A 847 3.08 34.77 -31.64
CA VAL A 847 2.97 34.82 -33.12
C VAL A 847 1.54 35.03 -33.62
N ALA A 848 0.53 34.80 -32.78
CA ALA A 848 -0.88 34.94 -33.13
C ALA A 848 -1.22 36.37 -33.58
N GLY A 849 -1.76 36.50 -34.79
CA GLY A 849 -2.11 37.78 -35.42
C GLY A 849 -0.92 38.63 -35.88
N TYR A 850 0.31 38.10 -35.89
CA TYR A 850 1.51 38.80 -36.38
C TYR A 850 1.81 38.37 -37.82
N SER A 851 1.66 39.28 -38.78
CA SER A 851 1.91 39.00 -40.20
C SER A 851 3.39 38.73 -40.46
N GLY A 852 3.75 37.50 -40.85
CA GLY A 852 5.13 37.10 -41.15
C GLY A 852 5.89 36.43 -40.00
N ALA A 853 5.19 35.83 -39.03
CA ALA A 853 5.84 35.17 -37.91
C ALA A 853 6.73 33.97 -38.31
N LEU A 854 7.92 33.91 -37.73
CA LEU A 854 8.87 32.81 -37.86
C LEU A 854 9.08 32.19 -36.48
N HIS A 855 8.59 30.98 -36.30
CA HIS A 855 8.75 30.22 -35.08
C HIS A 855 8.87 28.73 -35.40
N GLU A 856 9.63 28.02 -34.58
CA GLU A 856 9.94 26.61 -34.80
C GLU A 856 10.18 25.91 -33.46
N SER A 857 9.93 24.60 -33.40
CA SER A 857 10.15 23.79 -32.20
C SER A 857 11.46 23.02 -32.32
N PHE A 858 12.25 23.02 -31.26
CA PHE A 858 13.53 22.34 -31.17
C PHE A 858 13.53 21.37 -29.99
N ASP A 859 14.27 20.29 -30.15
CA ASP A 859 14.38 19.24 -29.15
C ASP A 859 15.50 19.53 -28.13
N SER A 860 16.17 20.69 -28.24
CA SER A 860 17.10 21.21 -27.24
C SER A 860 17.00 22.73 -27.10
N LEU A 861 17.26 23.23 -25.88
CA LEU A 861 17.30 24.66 -25.59
C LEU A 861 18.40 25.34 -26.41
N GLU A 862 19.54 24.68 -26.58
CA GLU A 862 20.68 25.21 -27.32
C GLU A 862 20.33 25.46 -28.79
N GLU A 863 19.67 24.51 -29.46
CA GLU A 863 19.21 24.69 -30.85
C GLU A 863 18.16 25.79 -30.97
N ALA A 864 17.20 25.88 -30.03
CA ALA A 864 16.22 26.96 -30.00
C ALA A 864 16.88 28.33 -29.76
N VAL A 865 17.84 28.40 -28.84
CA VAL A 865 18.60 29.63 -28.55
C VAL A 865 19.47 30.00 -29.75
N ARG A 866 20.07 29.02 -30.45
CA ARG A 866 20.84 29.25 -31.69
C ARG A 866 19.94 29.74 -32.83
N TYR A 867 18.73 29.20 -32.93
CA TYR A 867 17.74 29.60 -33.92
C TYR A 867 17.26 31.04 -33.72
N VAL A 868 16.99 31.41 -32.46
CA VAL A 868 16.50 32.75 -32.08
C VAL A 868 17.62 33.79 -32.03
N TYR A 869 18.79 33.47 -31.47
CA TYR A 869 19.86 34.42 -31.12
C TYR A 869 21.19 34.23 -31.88
N GLY A 870 21.37 33.18 -32.67
CA GLY A 870 22.55 33.01 -33.53
C GLY A 870 23.86 32.73 -32.79
N LYS A 871 24.99 33.30 -33.26
CA LYS A 871 26.37 32.99 -32.81
C LYS A 871 26.75 33.56 -31.43
N GLU A 872 25.88 34.31 -30.76
CA GLU A 872 26.20 35.01 -29.49
C GLU A 872 25.94 34.20 -28.20
N TRP A 873 25.50 32.93 -28.31
CA TRP A 873 25.02 32.10 -27.19
C TRP A 873 26.06 31.67 -26.13
N ARG A 874 27.37 31.79 -26.40
CA ARG A 874 28.45 31.29 -25.52
C ARG A 874 28.63 32.06 -24.19
N ARG A 875 27.91 33.15 -23.96
CA ARG A 875 28.01 33.98 -22.74
C ARG A 875 27.19 33.48 -21.54
N PHE A 876 26.42 32.40 -21.66
CA PHE A 876 25.34 32.08 -20.71
C PHE A 876 25.46 30.75 -19.93
N MET A 877 26.64 30.12 -19.78
CA MET A 877 26.78 28.94 -18.90
C MET A 877 27.77 29.11 -17.74
N PRO A 878 27.37 28.82 -16.48
CA PRO A 878 28.30 28.55 -15.39
C PRO A 878 28.78 27.09 -15.40
N VAL A 879 30.02 26.88 -14.99
CA VAL A 879 30.76 25.60 -14.95
C VAL A 879 30.09 24.60 -13.99
N GLN A 880 29.66 23.44 -14.49
CA GLN A 880 29.19 22.32 -13.67
C GLN A 880 30.37 21.43 -13.25
N LEU A 881 30.59 21.29 -11.94
CA LEU A 881 31.41 20.22 -11.35
C LEU A 881 30.75 18.86 -11.62
N SER A 882 31.53 17.85 -11.98
CA SER A 882 31.04 16.52 -12.36
C SER A 882 30.61 15.72 -11.12
N TYR A 883 29.43 16.05 -10.61
CA TYR A 883 28.81 15.46 -9.43
C TYR A 883 28.36 14.01 -9.63
N GLY A 884 27.98 13.64 -10.86
CA GLY A 884 27.53 12.29 -11.19
C GLY A 884 28.60 11.19 -11.04
N LYS A 885 29.90 11.56 -11.11
CA LYS A 885 31.00 10.63 -10.83
C LYS A 885 31.22 10.43 -9.33
N LEU A 886 31.10 11.48 -8.53
CA LEU A 886 31.15 11.39 -7.06
C LEU A 886 29.99 10.54 -6.54
N GLN A 887 28.78 10.76 -7.06
CA GLN A 887 27.60 10.00 -6.68
C GLN A 887 27.75 8.51 -7.05
N ARG A 888 28.31 8.17 -8.22
CA ARG A 888 28.68 6.79 -8.57
C ARG A 888 29.80 6.22 -7.70
N PHE A 889 30.88 6.95 -7.48
CA PHE A 889 32.00 6.50 -6.64
C PHE A 889 31.56 6.21 -5.19
N LEU A 890 30.68 7.04 -4.63
CA LEU A 890 30.05 6.84 -3.31
C LEU A 890 29.07 5.67 -3.28
N HIS A 891 28.46 5.35 -4.43
CA HIS A 891 27.54 4.21 -4.58
C HIS A 891 28.26 2.89 -4.89
N GLU A 892 29.44 2.96 -5.53
CA GLU A 892 30.27 1.83 -5.99
C GLU A 892 31.37 1.46 -4.99
N ASN A 893 31.73 2.33 -4.03
CA ASN A 893 32.62 2.04 -2.91
C ASN A 893 31.84 1.96 -1.58
N PRO A 894 31.24 0.80 -1.25
CA PRO A 894 30.37 0.63 -0.09
C PRO A 894 31.10 0.81 1.25
N VAL A 895 32.44 0.88 1.28
CA VAL A 895 33.21 1.21 2.49
C VAL A 895 32.83 2.59 3.05
N ILE A 896 32.31 3.51 2.23
CA ILE A 896 31.89 4.86 2.66
C ILE A 896 30.36 4.95 2.85
N ALA A 897 29.57 4.11 2.17
CA ALA A 897 28.14 3.93 2.47
C ALA A 897 27.89 3.19 3.80
N CYS A 898 28.91 2.49 4.32
CA CYS A 898 28.90 1.79 5.61
C CYS A 898 29.17 2.68 6.84
N VAL A 899 29.07 4.02 6.80
CA VAL A 899 29.19 4.82 8.04
C VAL A 899 27.92 4.75 8.91
N ARG A 900 26.87 4.05 8.45
CA ARG A 900 25.84 3.50 9.36
C ARG A 900 26.41 2.39 10.28
N ASP A 901 27.61 1.88 9.99
CA ASP A 901 28.46 1.01 10.81
C ASP A 901 29.70 1.73 11.42
N ILE A 902 29.47 2.89 12.04
CA ILE A 902 29.99 3.32 13.35
C ILE A 902 31.50 3.55 13.62
N ASP A 903 32.45 3.30 12.73
CA ASP A 903 33.86 3.73 12.94
C ASP A 903 34.29 4.95 12.09
N LEU A 904 35.31 5.71 12.52
CA LEU A 904 35.83 6.86 11.77
C LEU A 904 36.50 6.43 10.45
N PRO A 905 36.47 7.25 9.38
CA PRO A 905 37.19 6.95 8.15
C PRO A 905 38.67 6.62 8.41
N GLN A 906 39.19 5.61 7.72
CA GLN A 906 40.53 5.05 7.96
C GLN A 906 41.65 6.12 7.96
N LEU A 907 41.55 7.12 7.06
CA LEU A 907 42.51 8.23 6.98
C LEU A 907 42.46 9.14 8.21
N VAL A 908 41.27 9.42 8.75
CA VAL A 908 41.10 10.22 9.97
C VAL A 908 41.70 9.47 11.16
N ARG A 909 41.41 8.16 11.26
CA ARG A 909 41.98 7.29 12.28
C ARG A 909 43.51 7.25 12.23
N GLN A 910 44.09 7.12 11.03
CA GLN A 910 45.55 7.12 10.84
C GLN A 910 46.20 8.47 11.21
N ALA A 911 45.58 9.60 10.85
CA ALA A 911 46.09 10.92 11.21
C ALA A 911 46.08 11.14 12.72
N VAL A 912 45.02 10.75 13.42
CA VAL A 912 44.93 10.81 14.90
C VAL A 912 46.00 9.93 15.55
N CYS A 913 46.19 8.70 15.06
CA CYS A 913 47.21 7.79 15.59
C CYS A 913 48.63 8.36 15.38
N ARG A 914 48.94 8.86 14.18
CA ARG A 914 50.26 9.44 13.88
C ARG A 914 50.56 10.70 14.69
N TYR A 915 49.57 11.58 14.88
CA TYR A 915 49.71 12.75 15.75
C TYR A 915 50.11 12.36 17.18
N LEU A 916 49.56 11.25 17.68
CA LEU A 916 49.85 10.73 19.01
C LEU A 916 51.11 9.83 19.05
N GLY A 917 51.79 9.62 17.92
CA GLY A 917 52.99 8.81 17.81
C GLY A 917 52.77 7.30 17.90
N VAL A 918 51.56 6.83 17.59
CA VAL A 918 51.18 5.40 17.56
C VAL A 918 50.76 4.98 16.15
N ASN A 919 50.85 3.69 15.82
CA ASN A 919 50.64 3.25 14.44
C ASN A 919 49.16 3.04 14.11
N HIS A 920 48.45 2.22 14.89
CA HIS A 920 47.07 1.81 14.56
C HIS A 920 46.13 1.71 15.76
N ASP A 921 46.68 1.67 16.98
CA ASP A 921 45.93 1.42 18.21
C ASP A 921 46.38 2.38 19.32
N LEU A 922 45.42 3.09 19.93
CA LEU A 922 45.72 4.04 21.01
C LEU A 922 46.26 3.33 22.27
N ARG A 923 46.04 2.01 22.40
CA ARG A 923 46.58 1.19 23.49
C ARG A 923 48.10 1.04 23.44
N GLU A 924 48.74 1.42 22.33
CA GLU A 924 50.20 1.49 22.19
C GLU A 924 50.83 2.70 22.92
N LEU A 925 50.02 3.66 23.40
CA LEU A 925 50.52 4.79 24.18
C LEU A 925 51.25 4.31 25.43
N SER A 926 52.46 4.82 25.65
CA SER A 926 53.25 4.47 26.84
C SER A 926 52.52 4.91 28.12
N GLY A 927 52.67 4.14 29.20
CA GLY A 927 52.00 4.43 30.47
C GLY A 927 52.29 5.84 31.00
N SER A 928 53.49 6.38 30.78
CA SER A 928 53.84 7.75 31.16
C SER A 928 53.17 8.81 30.29
N ARG A 929 52.99 8.57 28.99
CA ARG A 929 52.28 9.47 28.07
C ARG A 929 50.78 9.48 28.34
N LEU A 930 50.20 8.31 28.61
CA LEU A 930 48.79 8.18 28.97
C LEU A 930 48.47 8.91 30.28
N GLU A 931 49.32 8.76 31.29
CA GLU A 931 49.13 9.43 32.57
C GLU A 931 49.28 10.97 32.44
N ALA A 932 50.23 11.43 31.62
CA ALA A 932 50.35 12.85 31.29
C ALA A 932 49.09 13.40 30.61
N ILE A 933 48.48 12.65 29.67
CA ILE A 933 47.25 13.06 28.99
C ILE A 933 46.05 13.07 29.96
N ARG A 934 45.95 12.10 30.87
CA ARG A 934 44.88 12.08 31.89
C ARG A 934 44.99 13.26 32.86
N GLN A 935 46.21 13.67 33.22
CA GLN A 935 46.45 14.86 34.03
C GLN A 935 46.07 16.18 33.31
N MET A 936 45.96 16.15 31.97
CA MET A 936 45.42 17.24 31.14
C MET A 936 43.89 17.22 31.02
N SER A 937 43.17 16.42 31.82
CA SER A 937 41.70 16.33 31.75
C SER A 937 41.02 17.69 31.92
N ILE A 938 40.06 18.02 31.05
CA ILE A 938 39.33 19.30 31.09
C ILE A 938 38.26 19.28 32.20
N ASN A 939 38.30 20.25 33.11
CA ASN A 939 37.28 20.42 34.14
C ASN A 939 36.11 21.28 33.62
N TYR A 940 34.89 20.73 33.67
CA TYR A 940 33.66 21.48 33.43
C TYR A 940 33.16 22.04 34.76
N GLY A 941 33.52 23.27 35.07
CA GLY A 941 33.02 23.96 36.28
C GLY A 941 31.52 24.22 36.18
N GLY A 942 30.77 23.90 37.23
CA GLY A 942 29.35 24.24 37.33
C GLY A 942 29.12 25.75 37.24
N SER A 943 28.25 26.15 36.31
CA SER A 943 27.57 27.44 36.10
C SER A 943 28.29 28.79 36.28
N SER A 944 29.58 28.86 36.64
CA SER A 944 30.28 30.15 36.78
C SER A 944 31.81 30.10 36.61
N GLN A 945 32.39 29.04 36.05
CA GLN A 945 33.81 28.99 35.70
C GLN A 945 33.99 28.64 34.23
N ALA A 946 34.79 29.44 33.51
CA ALA A 946 35.15 29.19 32.11
C ALA A 946 35.89 27.85 31.97
N THR A 947 35.54 27.08 30.95
CA THR A 947 36.20 25.81 30.66
C THR A 947 37.66 26.08 30.24
N ASP A 948 38.62 25.49 30.96
CA ASP A 948 40.05 25.68 30.68
C ASP A 948 40.54 24.67 29.62
N TYR A 949 40.50 25.09 28.36
CA TYR A 949 41.00 24.30 27.23
C TYR A 949 42.50 24.49 26.97
N HIS A 950 43.16 25.45 27.61
CA HIS A 950 44.50 25.88 27.23
C HIS A 950 45.58 24.84 27.61
N GLY A 951 46.42 24.47 26.65
CA GLY A 951 47.51 23.50 26.85
C GLY A 951 47.08 22.03 26.96
N ARG A 952 45.82 21.70 26.64
CA ARG A 952 45.23 20.34 26.79
C ARG A 952 44.83 19.70 25.45
N ALA A 953 45.58 19.99 24.38
CA ALA A 953 45.24 19.58 23.00
C ALA A 953 45.13 18.05 22.82
N ASP A 954 46.06 17.28 23.38
CA ASP A 954 46.05 15.81 23.28
C ASP A 954 44.78 15.19 23.91
N TYR A 955 44.38 15.71 25.07
CA TYR A 955 43.17 15.25 25.76
C TYR A 955 41.91 15.61 24.97
N TYR A 956 41.84 16.80 24.38
CA TYR A 956 40.72 17.22 23.54
C TYR A 956 40.57 16.37 22.27
N VAL A 957 41.67 16.11 21.56
CA VAL A 957 41.70 15.27 20.36
C VAL A 957 41.13 13.88 20.64
N LEU A 958 41.49 13.28 21.79
CA LEU A 958 41.04 11.95 22.17
C LEU A 958 39.63 11.94 22.77
N ALA A 959 39.29 12.89 23.62
CA ALA A 959 38.06 12.86 24.38
C ALA A 959 36.88 13.53 23.66
N TYR A 960 37.07 14.56 22.84
CA TYR A 960 35.98 15.42 22.33
C TYR A 960 35.93 15.56 20.81
N MET A 961 37.09 15.69 20.15
CA MET A 961 37.15 15.92 18.70
C MET A 961 36.48 14.81 17.89
N LEU A 962 36.68 13.54 18.27
CA LEU A 962 36.07 12.39 17.57
C LEU A 962 34.53 12.44 17.58
N MET A 963 33.93 13.00 18.63
CA MET A 963 32.48 13.14 18.77
C MET A 963 31.95 14.36 18.04
N ASN A 964 32.64 15.49 18.16
CA ASN A 964 32.30 16.73 17.44
C ASN A 964 32.42 16.54 15.92
N PHE A 965 33.34 15.70 15.44
CA PHE A 965 33.49 15.39 14.01
C PHE A 965 32.18 14.83 13.44
N TYR A 966 31.57 13.88 14.15
CA TYR A 966 30.36 13.23 13.71
C TYR A 966 29.14 14.18 13.75
N LYS A 967 29.08 15.08 14.73
CA LYS A 967 28.08 16.16 14.82
C LYS A 967 28.06 17.03 13.55
N LEU A 968 29.23 17.30 12.97
CA LEU A 968 29.39 18.18 11.82
C LEU A 968 29.30 17.43 10.49
N TRP A 969 29.77 16.18 10.45
CA TRP A 969 29.78 15.36 9.25
C TRP A 969 28.39 15.14 8.65
N LEU A 970 27.39 14.78 9.46
CA LEU A 970 26.06 14.41 8.95
C LEU A 970 25.33 15.58 8.26
N PRO A 971 25.22 16.79 8.84
CA PRO A 971 24.60 17.92 8.16
C PRO A 971 25.38 18.36 6.92
N LEU A 972 26.71 18.39 6.99
CA LEU A 972 27.55 18.75 5.84
C LEU A 972 27.39 17.72 4.72
N TRP A 973 27.36 16.43 5.05
CA TRP A 973 27.07 15.34 4.12
C TRP A 973 25.71 15.53 3.42
N GLU A 974 24.66 15.86 4.18
CA GLU A 974 23.32 16.11 3.61
C GLU A 974 23.27 17.33 2.68
N ILE A 975 23.93 18.44 3.04
CA ILE A 975 24.02 19.65 2.21
C ILE A 975 24.80 19.35 0.92
N LEU A 976 25.84 18.54 1.04
CA LEU A 976 26.68 18.09 -0.07
C LEU A 976 25.97 17.11 -0.99
N GLN A 977 25.11 16.23 -0.48
CA GLN A 977 24.19 15.37 -1.28
C GLN A 977 23.26 16.19 -2.19
N GLN A 978 23.08 17.47 -1.87
CA GLN A 978 22.24 18.39 -2.63
C GLN A 978 23.04 19.27 -3.59
N GLY A 979 24.38 19.13 -3.65
CA GLY A 979 25.25 19.89 -4.55
C GLY A 979 25.41 21.37 -4.15
N LYS A 980 25.27 21.68 -2.87
CA LYS A 980 25.12 23.05 -2.36
C LYS A 980 26.35 23.60 -1.66
N LEU A 981 27.52 22.96 -1.70
CA LEU A 981 28.76 23.63 -1.30
C LEU A 981 29.66 23.90 -2.51
N LYS A 982 30.35 25.04 -2.46
CA LYS A 982 31.28 25.60 -3.42
C LYS A 982 32.70 25.07 -3.18
N PRO A 983 33.59 25.18 -4.17
CA PRO A 983 35.00 24.78 -4.02
C PRO A 983 35.78 25.59 -2.98
N ASN A 984 35.36 26.82 -2.70
CA ASN A 984 35.94 27.69 -1.69
C ASN A 984 35.01 27.75 -0.49
N VAL A 985 35.36 27.01 0.56
CA VAL A 985 34.61 26.98 1.82
C VAL A 985 35.43 27.62 2.90
N ARG A 986 34.77 28.48 3.66
CA ARG A 986 35.36 29.19 4.76
C ARG A 986 34.73 28.72 6.05
N VAL A 987 35.57 28.25 6.95
CA VAL A 987 35.17 27.66 8.22
C VAL A 987 35.51 28.65 9.32
N LEU A 988 34.48 29.14 9.98
CA LEU A 988 34.59 29.98 11.15
C LEU A 988 34.09 29.18 12.36
N GLU A 989 35.03 28.62 13.11
CA GLU A 989 34.76 27.88 14.35
C GLU A 989 34.97 28.85 15.51
N LEU A 990 33.93 29.03 16.33
CA LEU A 990 33.92 30.00 17.41
C LEU A 990 33.84 29.22 18.72
N GLY A 991 34.84 29.36 19.59
CA GLY A 991 34.86 28.81 20.95
C GLY A 991 36.28 28.40 21.35
N PRO A 992 36.55 28.12 22.64
CA PRO A 992 37.87 27.64 23.05
C PRO A 992 38.00 26.14 22.73
N GLY A 993 38.66 25.81 21.60
CA GLY A 993 38.95 24.43 21.19
C GLY A 993 38.57 24.16 19.73
N PRO A 994 39.50 24.36 18.77
CA PRO A 994 39.20 24.35 17.35
C PRO A 994 39.74 23.16 16.53
N GLY A 995 39.04 22.88 15.44
CA GLY A 995 39.54 22.15 14.26
C GLY A 995 38.55 21.13 13.72
N THR A 996 37.37 21.01 14.33
CA THR A 996 36.51 19.85 14.09
C THR A 996 35.72 19.97 12.79
N ALA A 997 35.24 21.18 12.48
CA ALA A 997 34.56 21.47 11.23
C ALA A 997 35.52 21.31 10.04
N THR A 998 36.74 21.81 10.19
CA THR A 998 37.80 21.72 9.19
C THR A 998 38.17 20.27 8.87
N LEU A 999 38.37 19.44 9.90
CA LEU A 999 38.71 18.03 9.70
C LEU A 999 37.54 17.22 9.11
N ALA A 1000 36.30 17.54 9.47
CA ALA A 1000 35.10 16.95 8.87
C ALA A 1000 35.00 17.25 7.37
N LEU A 1001 35.22 18.51 6.98
CA LEU A 1001 35.23 18.92 5.58
C LEU A 1001 36.43 18.33 4.82
N LEU A 1002 37.59 18.20 5.47
CA LEU A 1002 38.81 17.70 4.84
C LEU A 1002 38.63 16.31 4.21
N SER A 1003 38.09 15.35 4.94
CA SER A 1003 37.87 14.00 4.42
C SER A 1003 37.00 14.00 3.15
N PHE A 1004 36.03 14.91 3.08
CA PHE A 1004 35.12 15.03 1.94
C PHE A 1004 35.78 15.75 0.75
N TYR A 1005 36.40 16.90 0.98
CA TYR A 1005 37.05 17.69 -0.06
C TYR A 1005 38.27 16.97 -0.66
N CYS A 1006 38.95 16.11 0.10
CA CYS A 1006 39.97 15.22 -0.46
C CYS A 1006 39.44 14.36 -1.60
N MET A 1007 38.24 13.77 -1.46
CA MET A 1007 37.63 12.93 -2.50
C MET A 1007 37.21 13.76 -3.72
N LEU A 1008 36.57 14.91 -3.49
CA LEU A 1008 36.22 15.83 -4.57
C LEU A 1008 37.43 16.32 -5.35
N ALA A 1009 38.52 16.66 -4.65
CA ALA A 1009 39.76 17.11 -5.25
C ALA A 1009 40.41 16.00 -6.10
N LEU A 1010 40.38 14.74 -5.64
CA LEU A 1010 40.88 13.60 -6.44
C LEU A 1010 40.15 13.44 -7.78
N ASP A 1011 38.83 13.61 -7.78
CA ASP A 1011 37.97 13.44 -8.96
C ASP A 1011 37.98 14.66 -9.90
N ASN A 1012 38.40 15.82 -9.41
CA ASN A 1012 38.38 17.09 -10.13
C ASN A 1012 39.78 17.73 -10.12
N ARG A 1013 40.79 17.02 -10.62
CA ARG A 1013 42.22 17.42 -10.57
C ARG A 1013 42.53 18.80 -11.16
N GLU A 1014 41.71 19.27 -12.09
CA GLU A 1014 41.83 20.59 -12.73
C GLU A 1014 41.14 21.72 -11.93
N THR A 1015 40.33 21.37 -10.93
CA THR A 1015 39.63 22.33 -10.07
C THR A 1015 40.41 22.53 -8.78
N GLN A 1016 40.64 23.80 -8.42
CA GLN A 1016 41.24 24.18 -7.16
C GLN A 1016 40.17 24.27 -6.07
N PHE A 1017 40.44 23.62 -4.94
CA PHE A 1017 39.62 23.64 -3.74
C PHE A 1017 40.37 24.33 -2.63
N SER A 1018 39.67 25.16 -1.85
CA SER A 1018 40.26 25.82 -0.69
C SER A 1018 39.37 25.71 0.54
N ILE A 1019 39.98 25.36 1.67
CA ILE A 1019 39.37 25.44 3.00
C ILE A 1019 40.15 26.46 3.81
N ASP A 1020 39.55 27.62 4.03
CA ASP A 1020 40.12 28.64 4.91
C ASP A 1020 39.56 28.45 6.31
N TYR A 1021 40.44 28.13 7.26
CA TYR A 1021 40.09 28.03 8.66
C TYR A 1021 40.61 29.24 9.43
N VAL A 1022 39.72 29.95 10.12
CA VAL A 1022 40.06 31.14 10.90
C VAL A 1022 39.81 30.87 12.38
N ALA A 1023 40.88 30.78 13.16
CA ALA A 1023 40.83 30.71 14.63
C ALA A 1023 40.85 32.11 15.24
N VAL A 1024 40.11 32.25 16.34
CA VAL A 1024 40.07 33.47 17.17
C VAL A 1024 40.98 33.26 18.41
N GLU A 1025 41.17 34.25 19.28
CA GLU A 1025 42.24 34.27 20.29
C GLU A 1025 42.42 33.00 21.18
N ARG A 1026 43.69 32.74 21.60
CA ARG A 1026 44.13 31.73 22.61
C ARG A 1026 44.13 30.25 22.21
N GLU A 1027 44.14 29.95 20.90
CA GLU A 1027 44.08 28.57 20.39
C GLU A 1027 45.36 28.06 19.71
N ALA A 1028 46.50 28.73 19.93
CA ALA A 1028 47.73 28.46 19.17
C ALA A 1028 48.22 27.00 19.24
N ASP A 1029 48.03 26.31 20.37
CA ASP A 1029 48.38 24.88 20.52
C ASP A 1029 47.46 23.96 19.71
N PHE A 1030 46.18 24.31 19.59
CA PHE A 1030 45.22 23.54 18.82
C PHE A 1030 45.33 23.77 17.33
N VAL A 1031 45.60 25.01 16.90
CA VAL A 1031 45.92 25.30 15.49
C VAL A 1031 47.16 24.52 15.07
N ARG A 1032 48.17 24.41 15.95
CA ARG A 1032 49.34 23.55 15.71
C ARG A 1032 48.96 22.06 15.63
N ALA A 1033 48.09 21.57 16.50
CA ALA A 1033 47.62 20.19 16.47
C ALA A 1033 46.80 19.88 15.20
N ALA A 1034 45.87 20.76 14.83
CA ALA A 1034 45.05 20.65 13.63
C ALA A 1034 45.90 20.72 12.36
N ASP A 1035 46.80 21.70 12.25
CA ASP A 1035 47.75 21.82 11.13
C ASP A 1035 48.64 20.57 11.05
N SER A 1036 49.13 20.05 12.18
CA SER A 1036 49.87 18.80 12.21
C SER A 1036 49.03 17.62 11.71
N MET A 1037 47.79 17.46 12.17
CA MET A 1037 46.89 16.37 11.72
C MET A 1037 46.56 16.50 10.23
N VAL A 1038 46.28 17.71 9.73
CA VAL A 1038 46.03 17.98 8.31
C VAL A 1038 47.25 17.65 7.46
N ASN A 1039 48.44 18.04 7.91
CA ASN A 1039 49.67 17.66 7.23
C ASN A 1039 49.83 16.14 7.19
N HIS A 1040 49.54 15.41 8.26
CA HIS A 1040 49.53 13.94 8.24
C HIS A 1040 48.43 13.33 7.35
N PHE A 1041 47.33 14.05 7.13
CA PHE A 1041 46.19 13.64 6.33
C PHE A 1041 46.45 13.81 4.82
N ILE A 1042 47.10 14.91 4.42
CA ILE A 1042 47.31 15.28 3.02
C ILE A 1042 48.71 14.90 2.52
N ALA A 1043 49.72 14.80 3.39
CA ALA A 1043 51.10 14.56 2.96
C ALA A 1043 51.23 13.27 2.14
N GLY A 1044 51.67 13.43 0.89
CA GLY A 1044 51.83 12.33 -0.07
C GLY A 1044 50.51 11.81 -0.66
N HIS A 1045 49.37 12.41 -0.32
CA HIS A 1045 48.07 12.07 -0.90
C HIS A 1045 47.85 12.85 -2.21
N PRO A 1046 47.29 12.25 -3.28
CA PRO A 1046 47.23 12.90 -4.59
C PRO A 1046 46.39 14.20 -4.63
N CYS A 1047 45.45 14.38 -3.70
CA CYS A 1047 44.67 15.62 -3.58
C CYS A 1047 45.49 16.84 -3.14
N GLN A 1048 46.73 16.65 -2.66
CA GLN A 1048 47.61 17.75 -2.23
C GLN A 1048 47.90 18.76 -3.37
N GLN A 1049 47.72 18.35 -4.62
CA GLN A 1049 47.99 19.18 -5.80
C GLN A 1049 46.91 20.22 -6.09
N ASN A 1050 45.69 20.02 -5.58
CA ASN A 1050 44.54 20.88 -5.89
C ASN A 1050 43.55 21.08 -4.73
N LEU A 1051 43.89 20.63 -3.52
CA LEU A 1051 43.21 20.99 -2.27
C LEU A 1051 44.18 21.76 -1.37
N HIS A 1052 43.83 23.00 -1.09
CA HIS A 1052 44.60 23.90 -0.24
C HIS A 1052 43.86 24.17 1.08
N ILE A 1053 44.59 24.14 2.19
CA ILE A 1053 44.02 24.42 3.52
C ILE A 1053 44.87 25.48 4.19
N ASN A 1054 44.22 26.58 4.55
CA ASN A 1054 44.89 27.74 5.12
C ASN A 1054 44.41 27.94 6.55
N PHE A 1055 45.30 27.74 7.52
CA PHE A 1055 45.05 28.07 8.92
C PHE A 1055 45.46 29.52 9.18
N GLN A 1056 44.52 30.36 9.60
CA GLN A 1056 44.77 31.74 9.99
C GLN A 1056 44.44 31.93 11.46
N LEU A 1057 45.43 32.31 12.27
CA LEU A 1057 45.23 32.66 13.68
C LEU A 1057 45.07 34.18 13.82
N ARG A 1058 43.91 34.64 14.33
CA ARG A 1058 43.65 36.04 14.62
C ARG A 1058 43.83 36.30 16.12
N ARG A 1059 44.64 37.31 16.46
CA ARG A 1059 44.89 37.77 17.85
C ARG A 1059 43.95 38.92 18.22
N GLN A 1060 42.66 38.75 17.97
CA GLN A 1060 41.60 39.71 18.27
C GLN A 1060 40.52 38.99 19.08
N SER A 1061 39.79 39.73 19.92
CA SER A 1061 38.61 39.20 20.63
C SER A 1061 37.45 38.89 19.68
N PHE A 1062 36.45 38.14 20.17
CA PHE A 1062 35.27 37.77 19.40
C PHE A 1062 34.50 39.00 18.88
N GLU A 1063 34.31 40.00 19.73
CA GLU A 1063 33.62 41.24 19.38
C GLU A 1063 34.44 42.08 18.39
N GLU A 1064 35.76 42.16 18.57
CA GLU A 1064 36.67 42.87 17.65
C GLU A 1064 36.74 42.20 16.28
N PHE A 1065 36.70 40.86 16.23
CA PHE A 1065 36.74 40.08 15.00
C PHE A 1065 35.59 40.46 14.07
N PHE A 1066 34.35 40.46 14.59
CA PHE A 1066 33.17 40.82 13.81
C PHE A 1066 33.00 42.34 13.60
N ALA A 1067 33.55 43.19 14.48
CA ALA A 1067 33.53 44.64 14.32
C ALA A 1067 34.51 45.15 13.25
N SER A 1068 35.64 44.46 13.04
CA SER A 1068 36.65 44.85 12.05
C SER A 1068 36.25 44.62 10.59
N GLY A 1069 35.15 43.88 10.37
CA GLY A 1069 34.63 43.53 9.05
C GLY A 1069 35.47 42.45 8.38
N TYR A 1070 34.79 41.48 7.77
CA TYR A 1070 35.46 40.44 7.01
C TYR A 1070 35.64 40.88 5.54
N GLY A 1071 36.83 40.68 4.98
CA GLY A 1071 37.25 41.27 3.71
C GLY A 1071 36.36 40.93 2.50
N ASP A 1072 36.30 41.87 1.56
CA ASP A 1072 35.43 42.03 0.37
C ASP A 1072 35.57 40.95 -0.74
N GLU A 1073 36.00 39.72 -0.40
CA GLU A 1073 36.33 38.68 -1.38
C GLU A 1073 35.16 37.73 -1.65
N ARG A 1074 34.45 38.03 -2.73
CA ARG A 1074 33.28 37.38 -3.34
C ARG A 1074 33.28 35.84 -3.36
N GLY A 1075 32.17 35.24 -2.90
CA GLY A 1075 31.59 34.02 -3.49
C GLY A 1075 31.85 32.67 -2.81
N TYR A 1076 32.12 32.64 -1.51
CA TYR A 1076 32.41 31.42 -0.72
C TYR A 1076 31.19 30.94 0.10
N ASP A 1077 31.23 29.70 0.60
CA ASP A 1077 30.29 29.26 1.65
C ASP A 1077 30.90 29.44 3.03
N LEU A 1078 30.06 29.78 4.00
CA LEU A 1078 30.44 30.04 5.37
C LEU A 1078 29.86 28.97 6.29
N VAL A 1079 30.72 28.27 7.02
CA VAL A 1079 30.32 27.29 8.05
C VAL A 1079 30.66 27.84 9.43
N LEU A 1080 29.64 27.93 10.29
CA LEU A 1080 29.70 28.44 11.65
C LEU A 1080 29.41 27.31 12.65
N GLU A 1081 30.41 26.93 13.44
CA GLU A 1081 30.18 26.11 14.63
C GLU A 1081 30.25 26.97 15.89
N SER A 1082 29.20 26.90 16.71
CA SER A 1082 28.94 27.81 17.81
C SER A 1082 29.19 27.22 19.20
N ASN A 1083 30.36 26.62 19.44
CA ASN A 1083 30.71 26.21 20.80
C ASN A 1083 31.03 27.43 21.72
N ALA A 1084 31.19 28.63 21.16
CA ALA A 1084 31.36 29.92 21.83
C ALA A 1084 30.08 30.54 22.40
N LEU A 1085 28.89 30.28 21.84
CA LEU A 1085 27.64 30.87 22.35
C LEU A 1085 27.09 30.11 23.57
N ASN A 1086 27.99 29.66 24.45
CA ASN A 1086 27.61 29.07 25.72
C ASN A 1086 27.02 30.15 26.62
N ASP A 1087 25.98 29.82 27.40
CA ASP A 1087 25.27 30.77 28.30
C ASP A 1087 26.17 31.55 29.29
N HIS A 1088 27.45 31.18 29.42
CA HIS A 1088 28.43 31.83 30.29
C HIS A 1088 29.22 32.95 29.60
N GLU A 1089 29.22 33.02 28.27
CA GLU A 1089 29.77 34.11 27.49
C GLU A 1089 28.59 34.97 27.04
N ASN A 1090 28.29 36.05 27.78
CA ASN A 1090 27.24 37.01 27.46
C ASN A 1090 27.56 37.73 26.15
N VAL A 1091 27.26 37.10 25.02
CA VAL A 1091 27.47 37.70 23.70
C VAL A 1091 26.48 38.83 23.50
N SER A 1092 26.99 40.03 23.23
CA SER A 1092 26.16 41.23 23.06
C SER A 1092 25.21 41.09 21.86
N GLU A 1093 24.12 41.85 21.86
CA GLU A 1093 23.24 41.96 20.69
C GLU A 1093 24.02 42.45 19.46
N ASP A 1094 24.98 43.36 19.65
CA ASP A 1094 25.87 43.85 18.58
C ASP A 1094 26.68 42.72 17.93
N ALA A 1095 27.13 41.74 18.71
CA ALA A 1095 27.89 40.62 18.18
C ALA A 1095 27.00 39.61 17.40
N HIS A 1096 25.76 39.40 17.84
CA HIS A 1096 24.76 38.65 17.05
C HIS A 1096 24.42 39.35 15.74
N LEU A 1097 24.27 40.68 15.77
CA LEU A 1097 24.02 41.53 14.61
C LEU A 1097 25.17 41.45 13.60
N ASN A 1098 26.41 41.59 14.06
CA ASN A 1098 27.57 41.50 13.18
C ASN A 1098 27.74 40.09 12.60
N MET A 1099 27.46 39.02 13.37
CA MET A 1099 27.48 37.65 12.86
C MET A 1099 26.43 37.43 11.76
N ALA A 1100 25.20 37.92 11.96
CA ALA A 1100 24.16 37.85 10.94
C ALA A 1100 24.53 38.66 9.68
N ARG A 1101 25.21 39.80 9.85
CA ARG A 1101 25.74 40.60 8.73
C ARG A 1101 26.75 39.80 7.89
N GLU A 1102 27.67 39.09 8.52
CA GLU A 1102 28.64 38.25 7.79
C GLU A 1102 27.96 37.08 7.06
N MET A 1103 26.94 36.47 7.66
CA MET A 1103 26.11 35.47 6.97
C MET A 1103 25.42 36.06 5.74
N LEU A 1104 24.84 37.26 5.85
CA LEU A 1104 24.22 37.95 4.72
C LEU A 1104 25.21 38.24 3.59
N TYR A 1105 26.45 38.63 3.89
CA TYR A 1105 27.45 38.85 2.85
C TYR A 1105 27.81 37.57 2.09
N ALA A 1106 27.98 36.44 2.78
CA ALA A 1106 28.20 35.15 2.13
C ALA A 1106 27.03 34.76 1.23
N LEU A 1107 25.79 34.94 1.73
CA LEU A 1107 24.56 34.67 1.00
C LEU A 1107 24.41 35.56 -0.25
N GLN A 1108 24.59 36.88 -0.11
CA GLN A 1108 24.49 37.86 -1.21
C GLN A 1108 25.56 37.64 -2.30
N ALA A 1109 26.73 37.10 -1.93
CA ALA A 1109 27.74 36.67 -2.89
C ALA A 1109 27.40 35.31 -3.57
N GLY A 1110 26.19 34.79 -3.33
CA GLY A 1110 25.65 33.56 -3.88
C GLY A 1110 26.21 32.30 -3.23
N GLY A 1111 26.80 32.41 -2.03
CA GLY A 1111 27.22 31.27 -1.19
C GLY A 1111 26.12 30.86 -0.20
N HIS A 1112 26.44 29.88 0.64
CA HIS A 1112 25.55 29.34 1.66
C HIS A 1112 26.09 29.64 3.06
N ALA A 1113 25.18 29.80 4.01
CA ALA A 1113 25.54 29.91 5.43
C ALA A 1113 25.04 28.66 6.17
N VAL A 1114 25.96 27.90 6.75
CA VAL A 1114 25.69 26.68 7.51
C VAL A 1114 25.98 26.96 8.98
N PHE A 1115 25.00 26.75 9.86
CA PHE A 1115 25.12 27.01 11.29
C PHE A 1115 24.83 25.74 12.09
N ILE A 1116 25.72 25.40 13.03
CA ILE A 1116 25.62 24.18 13.85
C ILE A 1116 25.92 24.49 15.33
N GLU A 1117 25.03 24.08 16.24
CA GLU A 1117 25.14 24.30 17.69
C GLU A 1117 24.74 23.05 18.51
N PRO A 1118 25.09 22.95 19.80
CA PRO A 1118 24.63 21.87 20.68
C PRO A 1118 23.10 21.84 20.87
N ARG A 1119 22.51 20.65 21.05
CA ARG A 1119 21.05 20.48 21.20
C ARG A 1119 20.54 21.11 22.48
N GLY A 1120 19.39 21.78 22.38
CA GLY A 1120 18.76 22.48 23.50
C GLY A 1120 19.17 23.94 23.64
N ARG A 1121 20.13 24.39 22.83
CA ARG A 1121 20.37 25.82 22.60
C ARG A 1121 19.30 26.39 21.67
N VAL A 1122 19.08 27.70 21.78
CA VAL A 1122 18.05 28.42 21.01
C VAL A 1122 18.66 29.37 19.99
N ASN A 1123 19.97 29.34 19.73
CA ASN A 1123 20.61 30.35 18.87
C ASN A 1123 20.25 30.15 17.40
N CYS A 1124 20.08 28.91 16.92
CA CYS A 1124 19.49 28.62 15.60
C CYS A 1124 18.12 29.28 15.47
N THR A 1125 17.27 29.13 16.49
CA THR A 1125 15.92 29.70 16.51
C THR A 1125 15.92 31.22 16.65
N ARG A 1126 16.86 31.79 17.42
CA ARG A 1126 17.03 33.24 17.57
C ARG A 1126 17.55 33.89 16.29
N LEU A 1127 18.53 33.28 15.62
CA LEU A 1127 19.03 33.72 14.32
C LEU A 1127 17.98 33.56 13.24
N GLN A 1128 17.23 32.46 13.25
CA GLN A 1128 16.06 32.29 12.36
C GLN A 1128 15.07 33.43 12.56
N LYS A 1129 14.64 33.67 13.81
CA LYS A 1129 13.74 34.76 14.15
C LYS A 1129 14.31 36.13 13.75
N PHE A 1130 15.61 36.34 13.91
CA PHE A 1130 16.28 37.56 13.50
C PHE A 1130 16.22 37.77 11.97
N PHE A 1131 16.44 36.74 11.16
CA PHE A 1131 16.28 36.81 9.70
C PHE A 1131 14.82 37.02 9.29
N ASP A 1132 13.88 36.35 9.96
CA ASP A 1132 12.44 36.53 9.74
C ASP A 1132 11.99 37.96 10.08
N ASP A 1133 12.44 38.51 11.21
CA ASP A 1133 12.08 39.85 11.70
C ASP A 1133 12.71 40.97 10.84
N MET A 1134 13.92 40.76 10.29
CA MET A 1134 14.57 41.73 9.41
C MET A 1134 13.96 41.82 8.01
N MET A 1135 13.02 40.93 7.63
CA MET A 1135 12.34 40.92 6.32
C MET A 1135 13.33 40.99 5.15
N VAL A 1136 14.49 40.32 5.26
CA VAL A 1136 15.51 40.34 4.21
C VAL A 1136 14.98 39.54 3.02
N GLU A 1137 14.41 40.24 2.04
CA GLU A 1137 13.87 39.63 0.82
C GLU A 1137 14.92 38.75 0.15
N GLY A 1138 14.55 37.48 -0.05
CA GLY A 1138 15.35 36.53 -0.80
C GLY A 1138 16.36 35.70 -0.01
N VAL A 1139 16.33 35.63 1.32
CA VAL A 1139 17.03 34.56 2.06
C VAL A 1139 16.09 33.36 2.21
N ALA A 1140 16.39 32.25 1.53
CA ALA A 1140 15.67 30.99 1.65
C ALA A 1140 16.35 30.04 2.65
N MET A 1141 15.52 29.33 3.40
CA MET A 1141 15.97 28.33 4.35
C MET A 1141 15.97 26.96 3.69
N LEU A 1142 17.17 26.46 3.38
CA LEU A 1142 17.36 25.14 2.80
C LEU A 1142 17.14 24.02 3.80
N LEU A 1143 17.55 24.27 5.03
CA LEU A 1143 17.36 23.36 6.15
C LEU A 1143 16.93 24.19 7.36
N ALA A 1144 15.68 23.99 7.78
CA ALA A 1144 15.18 24.61 8.99
C ALA A 1144 15.85 24.05 10.23
N PRO A 1145 15.95 24.83 11.34
CA PRO A 1145 16.52 24.37 12.59
C PRO A 1145 15.98 23.01 13.00
N ARG A 1146 16.83 21.98 12.93
CA ARG A 1146 16.46 20.61 13.26
C ARG A 1146 17.31 20.10 14.40
N ASN A 1147 16.66 19.57 15.44
CA ASN A 1147 17.33 18.84 16.52
C ASN A 1147 17.70 17.44 16.01
N CYS A 1148 19.00 17.17 15.95
CA CYS A 1148 19.57 15.90 15.59
C CYS A 1148 20.15 15.19 16.82
N ARG A 1149 20.32 13.87 16.71
CA ARG A 1149 20.93 13.00 17.72
C ARG A 1149 21.81 11.96 17.03
N VAL A 1150 22.95 11.71 17.63
CA VAL A 1150 23.93 10.74 17.15
C VAL A 1150 24.34 9.85 18.32
N TYR A 1151 24.44 8.54 18.06
CA TYR A 1151 25.01 7.57 18.97
C TYR A 1151 26.43 7.20 18.50
N CYS A 1152 27.44 7.46 19.34
CA CYS A 1152 28.85 7.22 19.04
C CYS A 1152 29.36 5.88 19.61
N ASN A 1153 28.44 5.02 20.04
CA ASN A 1153 28.71 3.84 20.87
C ASN A 1153 29.51 2.72 20.19
N ARG A 1154 29.64 2.73 18.87
CA ARG A 1154 30.32 1.65 18.12
C ARG A 1154 31.56 2.18 17.36
N ASN A 1155 32.09 3.34 17.77
CA ASN A 1155 33.34 3.94 17.27
C ASN A 1155 34.57 3.37 17.98
N THR A 1156 35.48 2.76 17.22
CA THR A 1156 36.58 1.96 17.78
C THR A 1156 37.58 2.82 18.54
N LEU A 1157 37.95 4.00 18.02
CA LEU A 1157 38.87 4.90 18.72
C LEU A 1157 38.24 5.45 20.01
N LEU A 1158 36.96 5.82 19.99
CA LEU A 1158 36.27 6.32 21.17
C LEU A 1158 36.10 5.22 22.23
N GLN A 1159 35.85 3.98 21.82
CA GLN A 1159 35.86 2.82 22.72
C GLN A 1159 37.24 2.61 23.36
N GLN A 1160 38.33 2.70 22.58
CA GLN A 1160 39.70 2.63 23.12
C GLN A 1160 39.99 3.76 24.11
N VAL A 1161 39.50 4.98 23.87
CA VAL A 1161 39.64 6.12 24.81
C VAL A 1161 38.93 5.84 26.15
N VAL A 1162 37.76 5.20 26.11
CA VAL A 1162 37.03 4.76 27.32
C VAL A 1162 37.75 3.61 28.03
N GLU A 1163 38.26 2.61 27.30
CA GLU A 1163 39.07 1.52 27.84
C GLU A 1163 40.36 2.02 28.51
N LEU A 1164 41.00 3.01 27.90
CA LEU A 1164 42.19 3.68 28.42
C LEU A 1164 41.88 4.64 29.56
N GLY A 1165 40.66 4.67 30.10
CA GLY A 1165 40.29 5.46 31.27
C GLY A 1165 40.48 6.98 31.09
N ILE A 1166 40.54 7.46 29.85
CA ILE A 1166 40.61 8.91 29.55
C ILE A 1166 39.21 9.52 29.67
N ARG A 1167 38.14 8.74 29.44
CA ARG A 1167 36.73 9.16 29.53
C ARG A 1167 35.86 8.07 30.17
N SER A 1168 34.79 8.45 30.88
CA SER A 1168 33.89 7.52 31.60
C SER A 1168 32.90 6.77 30.69
N SER A 1169 32.55 5.53 31.03
CA SER A 1169 31.64 4.65 30.27
C SER A 1169 30.13 4.83 30.53
N ASN A 1170 29.71 5.78 31.37
CA ASN A 1170 28.28 5.99 31.67
C ASN A 1170 27.51 6.35 30.39
N GLY A 1171 26.59 5.46 29.96
CA GLY A 1171 25.92 5.49 28.65
C GLY A 1171 25.24 6.79 28.21
N LYS A 1172 25.01 7.76 29.13
CA LYS A 1172 24.59 9.14 28.78
C LYS A 1172 25.64 9.94 27.98
N ASN A 1173 26.92 9.54 28.03
CA ASN A 1173 28.05 10.26 27.39
C ASN A 1173 28.39 9.77 25.97
N MET A 1174 27.65 8.79 25.45
CA MET A 1174 27.83 8.22 24.10
C MET A 1174 26.74 8.66 23.11
N GLU A 1175 25.83 9.54 23.53
CA GLU A 1175 24.82 10.18 22.71
C GLU A 1175 25.09 11.68 22.66
N HIS A 1176 25.19 12.27 21.47
CA HIS A 1176 25.34 13.72 21.30
C HIS A 1176 24.19 14.28 20.47
N GLY A 1177 23.52 15.28 21.02
CA GLY A 1177 22.51 16.07 20.33
C GLY A 1177 23.09 17.38 19.81
N PHE A 1178 22.66 17.78 18.63
CA PHE A 1178 22.95 19.10 18.07
C PHE A 1178 21.74 19.68 17.34
N SER A 1179 21.77 20.98 17.05
CA SER A 1179 20.86 21.68 16.15
C SER A 1179 21.64 22.19 14.95
N CYS A 1180 21.08 22.10 13.75
CA CYS A 1180 21.69 22.67 12.54
C CYS A 1180 20.67 23.45 11.70
N MET A 1181 21.16 24.45 10.95
CA MET A 1181 20.39 25.31 10.05
C MET A 1181 21.23 25.66 8.82
N VAL A 1182 20.59 25.77 7.66
CA VAL A 1182 21.25 26.13 6.39
C VAL A 1182 20.44 27.17 5.63
N LEU A 1183 21.11 28.23 5.21
CA LEU A 1183 20.53 29.34 4.48
C LEU A 1183 21.16 29.48 3.07
N GLU A 1184 20.36 29.93 2.10
CA GLU A 1184 20.78 30.34 0.76
C GLU A 1184 20.05 31.62 0.31
N MET A 1185 20.45 32.24 -0.79
CA MET A 1185 19.62 33.26 -1.45
C MET A 1185 18.64 32.63 -2.45
N GLU A 1186 17.36 33.00 -2.41
CA GLU A 1186 16.37 32.70 -3.44
C GLU A 1186 16.84 33.26 -4.79
N LYS A 1187 16.93 32.38 -5.79
CA LYS A 1187 17.16 32.81 -7.17
C LYS A 1187 15.86 33.42 -7.73
N TYR A 1188 15.68 34.72 -7.54
CA TYR A 1188 14.73 35.48 -8.34
C TYR A 1188 15.16 35.39 -9.81
N GLY A 1189 14.32 34.76 -10.63
CA GLY A 1189 14.49 34.79 -12.07
C GLY A 1189 14.34 36.22 -12.56
N VAL A 1190 15.41 36.76 -13.15
CA VAL A 1190 15.34 37.82 -14.16
C VAL A 1190 15.08 37.17 -15.51
#